data_AF-A0AAX4FSQ9-F1
#
_entry.id   AF-A0AAX4FSQ9-F1
#
_cell.length_a   1.000
_cell.length_b   1.000
_cell.length_c   1.000
_cell.angle_alpha   90.00
_cell.angle_beta   90.00
_cell.angle_gamma   90.00
#
_symmetry.space_group_name_H-M   'P 1'
#
loop_
_entity.id
_entity.type
_entity.pdbx_description
1 polymer ?
#
loop_
_entity_poly.entity_id
_entity_poly.type
_entity_poly.pdbx_seq_one_letter_code
_entity_poly.pdbx_strand_id
1 'polypeptide(L)'
;MPEDANIFSVEHEPAVKKVLYWCDRCNVPLIGRTCGCRASSREIALLPPHDVRPALAGDTDLIKRLLADRFGDIPLPRVVLLNKTGGIDRADLVIVNGERFGWLTFDPIARQYSLDITPEAISWILPHATSGVVDLETEPAVRAHRGRIGGKRFPLSTPVTDGTVIITYKNRFGTGVVRDGQIRVKELLPVEPSIQPDPGWETVIERNRYHLKNLERNAVRTIKKHMNDRPCVNVSFSGGKDSTAVLHLARKAGVEKAFFIDTGLELPETVEFAESQGIEIIRKGGDFFEAVKKAGPPAKDRRWCCKLLKLRPLKIYLTGTGPCVTIQGNRWYESWNRADLDETSQNPANPLQVNVSPIRNWRALEVFLYLWWQGVPINPLYEKGLERIGCYLCPAVLESEYEMLRGLHPELTGPWDEFLARWAEKNGFPETYHRWGLWRWRALPPKMREVCRDHGIPLNDDFTLKAATPEDGAEMTETKSPTTREIEFNPDEIRRDFPILDDDIIYLDNAATTFSPETVVEALVEFEHHYRANVGRGVHRLTQIATQRYWHAHEKVARFIGGGEGITVFTKNTTEAINMVAQGLSWRPGDRVVTTILEHHSNLLPWRALAKHGVEIDLIGIDADYALDLNALEEVLSGGSVRLVAVTHASNVLGVTTPVPEIARLCREHGALLLVDAAQSLPHMPVDVSSLDCDFLCFSGHKIFGPTGTGVLWMREALIEPPVLGGGMVASVTSDGYVPAEGYLRYEAGTPNIGGGIALGAAVDYLSAIGMDRIHRHEERLTARLIEGLSATEGVRVYAGKRPDARIGVVSFIIDGVHPQEAAQMLDEEADIMVRSGHHCCQPLMDYLGLPEGTVRASLAAFTTEQEIDLLIAAVDEISRGR
;
A
#
# COMPACT_ATOMS: atom_id res chain seq x y z
N MET A 1 -48.03 40.05 8.07
CA MET A 1 -46.60 40.23 8.39
C MET A 1 -46.15 39.05 9.24
N PRO A 2 -45.32 38.15 8.71
CA PRO A 2 -44.54 37.19 9.50
C PRO A 2 -43.03 37.37 9.27
N GLU A 3 -42.29 37.58 10.36
CA GLU A 3 -40.82 37.49 10.56
C GLU A 3 -40.72 36.94 12.01
N ASP A 4 -39.97 35.94 12.43
CA ASP A 4 -38.78 35.26 11.93
C ASP A 4 -38.73 33.82 12.49
N ALA A 5 -38.36 32.84 11.67
CA ALA A 5 -37.77 31.57 12.10
C ALA A 5 -37.16 30.84 10.89
N ASN A 6 -36.10 31.42 10.31
CA ASN A 6 -35.43 30.82 9.15
C ASN A 6 -34.31 29.85 9.60
N ILE A 7 -34.62 28.55 9.46
CA ILE A 7 -33.78 27.49 8.86
C ILE A 7 -32.30 27.43 9.31
N PHE A 8 -32.02 26.57 10.29
CA PHE A 8 -30.71 25.92 10.41
C PHE A 8 -30.58 24.92 9.25
N SER A 9 -29.63 25.14 8.35
CA SER A 9 -29.20 24.13 7.39
C SER A 9 -28.74 22.89 8.16
N VAL A 10 -29.51 21.80 8.04
CA VAL A 10 -29.06 20.47 8.46
C VAL A 10 -28.03 20.01 7.44
N GLU A 11 -26.78 20.45 7.60
CA GLU A 11 -25.64 19.80 6.95
C GLU A 11 -25.66 18.32 7.34
N HIS A 12 -25.80 17.44 6.36
CA HIS A 12 -25.80 16.00 6.60
C HIS A 12 -24.41 15.60 7.11
N GLU A 13 -24.36 14.87 8.24
CA GLU A 13 -23.08 14.33 8.72
C GLU A 13 -22.46 13.43 7.64
N PRO A 14 -21.16 13.58 7.35
CA PRO A 14 -20.50 12.74 6.35
C PRO A 14 -20.58 11.27 6.76
N ALA A 15 -20.69 10.36 5.78
CA ALA A 15 -20.72 8.92 6.04
C ALA A 15 -19.50 8.41 6.83
N VAL A 16 -18.41 9.19 6.80
CA VAL A 16 -17.11 8.97 7.41
C VAL A 16 -16.80 10.14 8.36
N LYS A 17 -16.74 9.87 9.68
CA LYS A 17 -16.47 10.86 10.72
C LYS A 17 -14.97 10.93 10.99
N LYS A 18 -14.31 11.92 10.40
CA LYS A 18 -12.86 12.19 10.60
C LYS A 18 -12.56 13.06 11.83
N VAL A 19 -13.59 13.59 12.47
CA VAL A 19 -13.47 14.51 13.61
C VAL A 19 -14.26 14.01 14.82
N LEU A 20 -13.72 14.29 16.01
CA LEU A 20 -14.42 14.22 17.28
C LEU A 20 -14.81 15.64 17.69
N TYR A 21 -16.06 15.84 18.06
CA TYR A 21 -16.51 17.13 18.58
C TYR A 21 -16.30 17.19 20.09
N TRP A 22 -15.94 18.35 20.63
CA TRP A 22 -15.75 18.54 22.07
C TRP A 22 -16.49 19.80 22.54
N CYS A 23 -17.23 19.68 23.64
CA CYS A 23 -17.94 20.83 24.23
C CYS A 23 -17.07 21.49 25.29
N ASP A 24 -16.48 22.65 24.99
CA ASP A 24 -15.56 23.32 25.93
C ASP A 24 -16.27 23.77 27.22
N ARG A 25 -17.55 24.13 27.15
CA ARG A 25 -18.34 24.53 28.33
C ARG A 25 -18.59 23.35 29.30
N CYS A 26 -18.81 22.16 28.76
CA CYS A 26 -19.14 20.99 29.57
C CYS A 26 -17.94 20.07 29.80
N ASN A 27 -16.85 20.33 29.07
CA ASN A 27 -15.67 19.48 28.94
C ASN A 27 -16.00 18.00 28.64
N VAL A 28 -16.86 17.76 27.65
CA VAL A 28 -17.26 16.39 27.24
C VAL A 28 -17.11 16.17 25.74
N PRO A 29 -16.78 14.94 25.31
CA PRO A 29 -16.84 14.56 23.90
C PRO A 29 -18.29 14.49 23.41
N LEU A 30 -18.48 14.81 22.14
CA LEU A 30 -19.76 14.77 21.47
C LEU A 30 -19.70 13.86 20.23
N ILE A 31 -20.74 13.06 20.04
CA ILE A 31 -20.90 12.18 18.87
C ILE A 31 -21.55 12.88 17.66
N GLY A 32 -21.96 14.14 17.84
CA GLY A 32 -22.44 15.06 16.80
C GLY A 32 -22.09 16.51 17.17
N ARG A 33 -22.31 17.46 16.24
CA ARG A 33 -21.85 18.86 16.35
C ARG A 33 -22.41 19.63 17.55
N THR A 34 -23.62 19.32 17.97
CA THR A 34 -24.34 20.11 18.99
C THR A 34 -24.29 19.44 20.35
N CYS A 35 -23.95 20.22 21.38
CA CYS A 35 -24.06 19.77 22.78
C CYS A 35 -25.49 19.96 23.29
N GLY A 36 -25.95 19.09 24.19
CA GLY A 36 -27.22 19.29 24.92
C GLY A 36 -27.27 20.60 25.74
N CYS A 37 -26.14 21.23 26.05
CA CYS A 37 -26.10 22.56 26.69
C CYS A 37 -26.22 23.75 25.72
N ARG A 38 -26.30 23.48 24.41
CA ARG A 38 -26.38 24.46 23.31
C ARG A 38 -25.13 25.34 23.10
N ALA A 39 -24.02 25.06 23.76
CA ALA A 39 -22.74 25.72 23.47
C ALA A 39 -22.17 25.23 22.13
N SER A 40 -21.30 26.05 21.54
CA SER A 40 -20.46 25.66 20.40
C SER A 40 -19.53 24.51 20.78
N SER A 41 -19.20 23.66 19.81
CA SER A 41 -18.20 22.61 19.97
C SER A 41 -16.97 22.91 19.12
N ARG A 42 -15.81 22.47 19.59
CA ARG A 42 -14.57 22.44 18.79
C ARG A 42 -14.41 21.09 18.11
N GLU A 43 -13.68 21.08 17.01
CA GLU A 43 -13.35 19.87 16.26
C GLU A 43 -11.94 19.40 16.61
N ILE A 44 -11.82 18.11 16.89
CA ILE A 44 -10.56 17.42 17.13
C ILE A 44 -10.37 16.43 15.97
N ALA A 45 -9.35 16.67 15.16
CA ALA A 45 -9.02 15.77 14.06
C ALA A 45 -8.54 14.41 14.59
N LEU A 46 -9.25 13.35 14.20
CA LEU A 46 -8.91 11.97 14.51
C LEU A 46 -7.92 11.43 13.48
N LEU A 47 -7.07 10.50 13.92
CA LEU A 47 -6.12 9.82 13.06
C LEU A 47 -6.74 8.53 12.50
N PRO A 48 -6.37 8.10 11.27
CA PRO A 48 -6.87 6.87 10.67
C PRO A 48 -6.63 5.64 11.56
N PRO A 49 -7.62 4.72 11.70
CA PRO A 49 -8.85 4.61 10.91
C PRO A 49 -10.02 5.50 11.39
N HIS A 50 -9.76 6.48 12.27
CA HIS A 50 -10.74 7.38 12.87
C HIS A 50 -11.71 6.71 13.87
N ASP A 51 -11.43 5.48 14.31
CA ASP A 51 -12.16 4.88 15.43
C ASP A 51 -11.67 5.48 16.75
N VAL A 52 -12.62 5.79 17.63
CA VAL A 52 -12.36 6.33 18.97
C VAL A 52 -13.23 5.57 19.96
N ARG A 53 -12.68 5.26 21.13
CA ARG A 53 -13.39 4.55 22.21
C ARG A 53 -13.08 5.17 23.57
N PRO A 54 -13.94 4.97 24.59
CA PRO A 54 -13.56 5.20 25.98
C PRO A 54 -12.36 4.35 26.37
N ALA A 55 -11.46 4.91 27.18
CA ALA A 55 -10.56 4.12 28.01
C ALA A 55 -11.38 3.56 29.18
N LEU A 56 -11.36 2.24 29.36
CA LEU A 56 -12.07 1.57 30.46
C LEU A 56 -11.13 1.38 31.65
N ALA A 57 -11.57 0.64 32.69
CA ALA A 57 -10.80 0.52 33.92
C ALA A 57 -9.35 0.06 33.68
N GLY A 58 -9.15 -1.05 32.96
CA GLY A 58 -7.81 -1.57 32.64
C GLY A 58 -6.93 -0.61 31.83
N ASP A 59 -7.51 0.12 30.87
CA ASP A 59 -6.76 1.14 30.11
C ASP A 59 -6.36 2.32 31.01
N THR A 60 -7.29 2.76 31.86
CA THR A 60 -7.11 3.90 32.77
C THR A 60 -6.04 3.58 33.81
N ASP A 61 -6.07 2.38 34.38
CA ASP A 61 -5.08 1.92 35.35
C ASP A 61 -3.70 1.79 34.71
N LEU A 62 -3.62 1.35 33.45
CA LEU A 62 -2.37 1.32 32.69
C LEU A 62 -1.81 2.74 32.47
N ILE A 63 -2.63 3.67 32.00
CA ILE A 63 -2.22 5.07 31.76
C ILE A 63 -1.75 5.72 33.07
N LYS A 64 -2.50 5.55 34.16
CA LYS A 64 -2.13 6.06 35.49
C LYS A 64 -0.80 5.50 35.96
N ARG A 65 -0.56 4.20 35.79
CA ARG A 65 0.71 3.58 36.16
C ARG A 65 1.88 4.14 35.35
N LEU A 66 1.74 4.26 34.03
CA LEU A 66 2.79 4.83 33.17
C LEU A 66 3.09 6.30 33.50
N LEU A 67 2.08 7.07 33.87
CA LEU A 67 2.26 8.44 34.38
C LEU A 67 2.96 8.44 35.74
N ALA A 68 2.53 7.57 36.67
CA ALA A 68 3.11 7.43 38.01
C ALA A 68 4.59 7.07 37.96
N ASP A 69 4.95 6.09 37.13
CA ASP A 69 6.33 5.61 36.96
C ASP A 69 7.27 6.70 36.42
N ARG A 70 6.73 7.69 35.67
CA ARG A 70 7.54 8.72 35.02
C ARG A 70 7.52 10.09 35.71
N PHE A 71 6.35 10.52 36.16
CA PHE A 71 6.10 11.88 36.63
C PHE A 71 5.59 11.94 38.09
N GLY A 72 5.36 10.79 38.72
CA GLY A 72 4.68 10.68 40.02
C GLY A 72 3.15 10.66 39.89
N ASP A 73 2.43 10.72 41.00
CA ASP A 73 0.97 10.55 41.03
C ASP A 73 0.24 11.71 40.30
N ILE A 74 -0.06 11.50 39.01
CA ILE A 74 -0.78 12.45 38.17
C ILE A 74 -2.27 12.09 38.15
N PRO A 75 -3.17 12.99 38.58
CA PRO A 75 -4.61 12.74 38.48
C PRO A 75 -5.03 12.67 37.01
N LEU A 76 -5.72 11.60 36.60
CA LEU A 76 -6.28 11.48 35.26
C LEU A 76 -7.77 11.87 35.28
N PRO A 77 -8.25 12.70 34.35
CA PRO A 77 -9.68 13.01 34.23
C PRO A 77 -10.55 11.77 34.05
N ARG A 78 -11.82 11.86 34.46
CA ARG A 78 -12.76 10.74 34.39
C ARG A 78 -13.13 10.34 32.97
N VAL A 79 -13.08 11.29 32.03
CA VAL A 79 -13.37 11.05 30.61
C VAL A 79 -12.07 11.02 29.82
N VAL A 80 -11.65 9.80 29.47
CA VAL A 80 -10.47 9.54 28.67
C VAL A 80 -10.89 8.77 27.42
N LEU A 81 -10.39 9.21 26.27
CA LEU A 81 -10.64 8.58 25.00
C LEU A 81 -9.34 8.05 24.40
N LEU A 82 -9.47 6.96 23.65
CA LEU A 82 -8.40 6.35 22.88
C LEU A 82 -8.79 6.38 21.40
N ASN A 83 -8.05 7.14 20.61
CA ASN A 83 -8.17 7.14 19.16
C ASN A 83 -7.13 6.16 18.58
N LYS A 84 -7.65 5.09 17.99
CA LYS A 84 -6.83 4.03 17.40
C LYS A 84 -6.03 4.54 16.22
N THR A 85 -4.77 4.09 16.12
CA THR A 85 -3.86 4.45 15.03
C THR A 85 -3.09 3.23 14.49
N GLY A 86 -2.31 3.41 13.42
CA GLY A 86 -1.47 2.35 12.86
C GLY A 86 -0.11 2.24 13.56
N GLY A 87 0.11 1.18 14.34
CA GLY A 87 1.37 0.86 15.04
C GLY A 87 2.05 -0.44 14.57
N ILE A 88 3.17 -0.80 15.23
CA ILE A 88 3.76 -2.14 15.15
C ILE A 88 2.77 -3.14 15.79
N ASP A 89 2.28 -2.81 16.98
CA ASP A 89 1.18 -3.49 17.68
C ASP A 89 0.13 -2.46 18.14
N ARG A 90 -0.14 -2.31 19.44
CA ARG A 90 -1.02 -1.26 19.97
C ARG A 90 -0.39 0.13 19.82
N ALA A 91 -1.17 1.07 19.28
CA ALA A 91 -0.83 2.47 19.19
C ALA A 91 -2.12 3.30 19.25
N ASP A 92 -2.34 3.95 20.38
CA ASP A 92 -3.54 4.74 20.65
C ASP A 92 -3.16 6.17 21.03
N LEU A 93 -3.76 7.14 20.34
CA LEU A 93 -3.70 8.54 20.75
C LEU A 93 -4.67 8.73 21.93
N VAL A 94 -4.13 9.05 23.10
CA VAL A 94 -4.88 9.39 24.30
C VAL A 94 -5.42 10.82 24.16
N ILE A 95 -6.72 11.00 24.32
CA ILE A 95 -7.39 12.30 24.25
C ILE A 95 -8.07 12.56 25.60
N VAL A 96 -7.76 13.71 26.19
CA VAL A 96 -8.22 14.13 27.52
C VAL A 96 -8.52 15.62 27.46
N ASN A 97 -9.63 16.07 28.07
CA ASN A 97 -10.03 17.49 28.08
C ASN A 97 -10.03 18.12 26.68
N GLY A 98 -10.36 17.33 25.65
CA GLY A 98 -10.37 17.70 24.24
C GLY A 98 -9.00 18.05 23.65
N GLU A 99 -7.92 17.74 24.36
CA GLU A 99 -6.54 17.85 23.88
C GLU A 99 -5.96 16.48 23.59
N ARG A 100 -4.96 16.47 22.70
CA ARG A 100 -4.08 15.31 22.52
C ARG A 100 -3.21 15.22 23.77
N PHE A 101 -3.30 14.12 24.51
CA PHE A 101 -2.60 13.96 25.78
C PHE A 101 -1.26 13.23 25.58
N GLY A 102 -1.26 12.20 24.74
CA GLY A 102 -0.07 11.38 24.54
C GLY A 102 -0.35 10.16 23.68
N TRP A 103 0.70 9.41 23.40
CA TRP A 103 0.66 8.19 22.61
C TRP A 103 0.91 6.98 23.49
N LEU A 104 -0.11 6.15 23.67
CA LEU A 104 0.00 4.85 24.33
C LEU A 104 0.40 3.80 23.31
N THR A 105 1.59 3.25 23.45
CA THR A 105 2.15 2.26 22.52
C THR A 105 2.60 1.01 23.26
N PHE A 106 2.61 -0.12 22.55
CA PHE A 106 3.20 -1.38 23.03
C PHE A 106 4.32 -1.82 22.10
N ASP A 107 5.48 -2.11 22.67
CA ASP A 107 6.60 -2.73 21.97
C ASP A 107 6.52 -4.26 22.12
N PRO A 108 6.25 -5.03 21.05
CA PRO A 108 6.17 -6.49 21.12
C PRO A 108 7.51 -7.20 21.35
N ILE A 109 8.64 -6.50 21.19
CA ILE A 109 9.99 -7.04 21.42
C ILE A 109 10.31 -6.95 22.90
N ALA A 110 10.25 -5.73 23.45
CA ALA A 110 10.48 -5.48 24.88
C ALA A 110 9.31 -5.95 25.77
N ARG A 111 8.13 -6.17 25.17
CA ARG A 111 6.86 -6.48 25.85
C ARG A 111 6.47 -5.44 26.89
N GLN A 112 6.66 -4.18 26.54
CA GLN A 112 6.45 -3.06 27.44
C GLN A 112 5.52 -2.03 26.81
N TYR A 113 4.67 -1.45 27.65
CA TYR A 113 3.89 -0.28 27.28
C TYR A 113 4.70 0.99 27.55
N SER A 114 4.50 1.99 26.70
CA SER A 114 5.03 3.34 26.91
C SER A 114 3.93 4.38 26.66
N LEU A 115 4.04 5.52 27.35
CA LEU A 115 3.19 6.68 27.14
C LEU A 115 4.06 7.90 26.81
N ASP A 116 4.05 8.30 25.55
CA ASP A 116 4.74 9.51 25.09
C ASP A 116 3.80 10.70 25.13
N ILE A 117 3.93 11.54 26.17
CA ILE A 117 3.10 12.74 26.34
C ILE A 117 3.38 13.78 25.26
N THR A 118 2.36 14.56 24.91
CA THR A 118 2.49 15.71 23.99
C THR A 118 2.66 17.02 24.78
N PRO A 119 3.07 18.12 24.13
CA PRO A 119 3.18 19.42 24.81
C PRO A 119 1.89 19.92 25.47
N GLU A 120 0.72 19.60 24.90
CA GLU A 120 -0.58 20.00 25.43
C GLU A 120 -0.86 19.38 26.82
N ALA A 121 -0.38 18.17 27.07
CA ALA A 121 -0.51 17.48 28.35
C ALA A 121 0.32 18.09 29.49
N ILE A 122 1.36 18.87 29.17
CA ILE A 122 2.23 19.49 30.17
C ILE A 122 1.42 20.39 31.11
N SER A 123 0.46 21.15 30.57
CA SER A 123 -0.41 22.04 31.35
C SER A 123 -1.14 21.32 32.48
N TRP A 124 -1.42 20.03 32.29
CA TRP A 124 -2.12 19.16 33.22
C TRP A 124 -1.16 18.39 34.13
N ILE A 125 -0.04 17.90 33.60
CA ILE A 125 0.92 17.07 34.35
C ILE A 125 1.75 17.92 35.30
N LEU A 126 2.24 19.08 34.83
CA LEU A 126 3.23 19.88 35.53
C LEU A 126 2.83 20.30 36.95
N PRO A 127 1.58 20.69 37.26
CA PRO A 127 1.17 21.05 38.63
C PRO A 127 1.26 19.90 39.64
N HIS A 128 1.28 18.65 39.16
CA HIS A 128 1.28 17.44 39.98
C HIS A 128 2.60 16.66 39.89
N ALA A 129 3.46 16.99 38.92
CA ALA A 129 4.70 16.28 38.66
C ALA A 129 5.67 16.41 39.84
N THR A 130 6.13 15.26 40.35
CA THR A 130 7.16 15.18 41.40
C THR A 130 8.49 14.65 40.87
N SER A 131 8.49 14.12 39.65
CA SER A 131 9.67 13.60 38.95
C SER A 131 9.51 13.81 37.42
N GLY A 132 10.53 13.44 36.65
CA GLY A 132 10.46 13.50 35.18
C GLY A 132 10.46 14.91 34.58
N VAL A 133 10.84 15.93 35.35
CA VAL A 133 11.01 17.32 34.90
C VAL A 133 12.49 17.68 34.90
N VAL A 134 13.00 18.14 33.76
CA VAL A 134 14.40 18.52 33.54
C VAL A 134 14.50 20.01 33.26
N ASP A 135 15.18 20.73 34.14
CA ASP A 135 15.47 22.15 33.95
C ASP A 135 16.75 22.36 33.15
N LEU A 136 16.61 22.68 31.87
CA LEU A 136 17.75 22.87 30.97
C LEU A 136 18.55 24.13 31.27
N GLU A 137 18.05 25.06 32.09
CA GLU A 137 18.87 26.19 32.54
C GLU A 137 19.99 25.75 33.48
N THR A 138 19.84 24.60 34.13
CA THR A 138 20.88 24.04 35.01
C THR A 138 21.99 23.36 34.23
N GLU A 139 21.77 23.02 32.95
CA GLU A 139 22.71 22.23 32.15
C GLU A 139 23.78 23.09 31.45
N PRO A 140 25.08 22.91 31.76
CA PRO A 140 26.15 23.77 31.23
C PRO A 140 26.23 23.77 29.69
N ALA A 141 26.02 22.61 29.07
CA ALA A 141 26.05 22.44 27.62
C ALA A 141 24.92 23.24 26.93
N VAL A 142 23.76 23.38 27.56
CA VAL A 142 22.63 24.15 27.03
C VAL A 142 22.89 25.65 27.18
N ARG A 143 23.44 26.09 28.32
CA ARG A 143 23.78 27.50 28.56
C ARG A 143 24.82 28.04 27.57
N ALA A 144 25.75 27.20 27.14
CA ALA A 144 26.78 27.55 26.15
C ALA A 144 26.22 27.66 24.72
N HIS A 145 25.06 27.06 24.44
CA HIS A 145 24.48 27.02 23.10
C HIS A 145 23.83 28.35 22.70
N ARG A 146 24.16 28.85 21.51
CA ARG A 146 23.55 30.05 20.92
C ARG A 146 22.50 29.65 19.87
N GLY A 147 21.26 30.08 20.05
CA GLY A 147 20.16 29.86 19.09
C GLY A 147 19.00 29.02 19.66
N ARG A 148 18.13 28.52 18.76
CA ARG A 148 17.02 27.63 19.13
C ARG A 148 17.56 26.25 19.56
N ILE A 149 16.95 25.68 20.61
CA ILE A 149 17.36 24.37 21.15
C ILE A 149 16.44 23.20 20.74
N GLY A 150 15.26 23.47 20.16
CA GLY A 150 14.37 22.43 19.64
C GLY A 150 15.08 21.57 18.57
N GLY A 151 14.89 20.25 18.66
CA GLY A 151 15.54 19.25 17.82
C GLY A 151 16.99 18.91 18.19
N LYS A 152 17.63 19.62 19.12
CA LYS A 152 19.04 19.41 19.51
C LYS A 152 19.18 18.35 20.61
N ARG A 153 20.38 17.80 20.72
CA ARG A 153 20.80 16.87 21.77
C ARG A 153 21.80 17.55 22.69
N PHE A 154 21.64 17.35 24.00
CA PHE A 154 22.56 17.84 25.01
C PHE A 154 22.88 16.72 26.00
N PRO A 155 24.13 16.61 26.48
CA PRO A 155 24.43 15.74 27.61
C PRO A 155 23.77 16.30 28.88
N LEU A 156 23.30 15.40 29.75
CA LEU A 156 22.79 15.75 31.07
C LEU A 156 23.90 15.58 32.12
N SER A 157 24.02 16.54 33.02
CA SER A 157 24.96 16.50 34.14
C SER A 157 24.46 15.67 35.32
N THR A 158 23.14 15.50 35.42
CA THR A 158 22.48 14.64 36.41
C THR A 158 21.90 13.39 35.74
N PRO A 159 22.03 12.19 36.35
CA PRO A 159 21.40 11.00 35.82
C PRO A 159 19.87 11.14 35.81
N VAL A 160 19.27 11.01 34.63
CA VAL A 160 17.82 10.98 34.43
C VAL A 160 17.47 9.67 33.72
N THR A 161 16.43 8.99 34.19
CA THR A 161 15.98 7.72 33.61
C THR A 161 15.59 7.91 32.14
N ASP A 162 16.07 7.02 31.27
CA ASP A 162 15.74 7.00 29.84
C ASP A 162 14.22 7.02 29.60
N GLY A 163 13.78 7.76 28.58
CA GLY A 163 12.38 7.94 28.19
C GLY A 163 11.93 9.39 28.10
N THR A 164 10.62 9.61 27.95
CA THR A 164 10.03 10.93 27.76
C THR A 164 10.02 11.73 29.08
N VAL A 165 10.47 12.99 29.02
CA VAL A 165 10.53 13.92 30.16
C VAL A 165 9.90 15.28 29.81
N ILE A 166 9.48 16.03 30.82
CA ILE A 166 9.12 17.44 30.67
C ILE A 166 10.39 18.28 30.76
N ILE A 167 10.52 19.25 29.88
CA ILE A 167 11.64 20.19 29.84
C ILE A 167 11.15 21.57 30.31
N THR A 168 11.96 22.26 31.12
CA THR A 168 11.82 23.70 31.38
C THR A 168 13.04 24.46 30.83
N TYR A 169 12.80 25.58 30.14
CA TYR A 169 13.86 26.48 29.67
C TYR A 169 13.31 27.89 29.41
N LYS A 170 13.84 28.92 30.09
CA LYS A 170 13.47 30.34 29.92
C LYS A 170 11.96 30.59 30.02
N ASN A 171 11.34 30.07 31.09
CA ASN A 171 9.87 30.10 31.29
C ASN A 171 9.05 29.46 30.16
N ARG A 172 9.66 28.56 29.36
CA ARG A 172 8.96 27.74 28.39
C ARG A 172 9.04 26.28 28.80
N PHE A 173 8.06 25.52 28.35
CA PHE A 173 7.93 24.11 28.66
C PHE A 173 7.91 23.29 27.38
N GLY A 174 8.32 22.04 27.47
CA GLY A 174 8.38 21.17 26.32
C GLY A 174 8.51 19.71 26.69
N THR A 175 8.58 18.86 25.68
CA THR A 175 8.88 17.44 25.86
C THR A 175 10.29 17.13 25.37
N GLY A 176 10.97 16.24 26.09
CA GLY A 176 12.29 15.72 25.75
C GLY A 176 12.29 14.21 25.76
N VAL A 177 13.29 13.60 25.13
CA VAL A 177 13.59 12.17 25.27
C VAL A 177 14.99 12.02 25.79
N VAL A 178 15.13 11.39 26.96
CA VAL A 178 16.42 11.02 27.52
C VAL A 178 16.79 9.62 27.01
N ARG A 179 18.01 9.47 26.52
CA ARG A 179 18.59 8.18 26.13
C ARG A 179 20.09 8.21 26.35
N ASP A 180 20.63 7.21 27.02
CA ASP A 180 22.08 7.06 27.27
C ASP A 180 22.70 8.33 27.89
N GLY A 181 21.99 8.96 28.84
CA GLY A 181 22.44 10.19 29.53
C GLY A 181 22.42 11.47 28.67
N GLN A 182 21.84 11.41 27.46
CA GLN A 182 21.63 12.57 26.60
C GLN A 182 20.14 12.90 26.48
N ILE A 183 19.80 14.19 26.49
CA ILE A 183 18.44 14.66 26.23
C ILE A 183 18.31 15.21 24.82
N ARG A 184 17.34 14.70 24.06
CA ARG A 184 16.87 15.30 22.81
C ARG A 184 15.67 16.19 23.11
N VAL A 185 15.81 17.50 22.91
CA VAL A 185 14.70 18.45 23.04
C VAL A 185 13.79 18.32 21.82
N LYS A 186 12.49 18.04 22.00
CA LYS A 186 11.55 18.00 20.87
C LYS A 186 11.14 19.43 20.48
N GLU A 187 10.36 20.08 21.34
CA GLU A 187 9.81 21.42 21.12
C GLU A 187 9.67 22.17 22.45
N LEU A 188 9.66 23.52 22.42
CA LEU A 188 9.40 24.38 23.57
C LEU A 188 8.28 25.38 23.25
N LEU A 189 7.23 25.36 24.06
CA LEU A 189 6.05 26.20 23.94
C LEU A 189 5.77 26.94 25.26
N PRO A 190 5.12 28.12 25.22
CA PRO A 190 4.50 28.66 26.42
C PRO A 190 3.38 27.71 26.86
N VAL A 191 3.34 27.37 28.14
CA VAL A 191 2.28 26.51 28.71
C VAL A 191 1.62 27.28 29.84
N GLU A 192 0.32 27.55 29.69
CA GLU A 192 -0.51 28.14 30.73
C GLU A 192 -1.27 27.02 31.47
N PRO A 193 -1.24 26.97 32.81
CA PRO A 193 -2.07 26.04 33.57
C PRO A 193 -3.55 26.32 33.31
N SER A 194 -4.33 25.27 33.03
CA SER A 194 -5.77 25.36 32.82
C SER A 194 -6.50 24.43 33.78
N ILE A 195 -7.45 24.97 34.54
CA ILE A 195 -8.37 24.18 35.37
C ILE A 195 -9.66 24.02 34.57
N GLN A 196 -9.96 22.79 34.16
CA GLN A 196 -11.18 22.45 33.44
C GLN A 196 -12.15 21.65 34.33
N PRO A 197 -13.47 21.73 34.09
CA PRO A 197 -14.42 20.83 34.74
C PRO A 197 -14.05 19.36 34.46
N ASP A 198 -14.14 18.47 35.45
CA ASP A 198 -13.90 17.03 35.26
C ASP A 198 -15.24 16.28 35.32
N PRO A 199 -16.02 16.17 34.23
CA PRO A 199 -17.32 15.50 34.23
C PRO A 199 -17.19 13.97 34.22
N GLY A 200 -18.22 13.27 34.71
CA GLY A 200 -18.36 11.82 34.55
C GLY A 200 -19.04 11.40 33.25
N TRP A 201 -19.01 10.10 32.94
CA TRP A 201 -19.67 9.52 31.76
C TRP A 201 -21.19 9.73 31.74
N GLU A 202 -21.84 9.88 32.91
CA GLU A 202 -23.27 10.21 33.01
C GLU A 202 -23.57 11.56 32.36
N THR A 203 -22.67 12.53 32.56
CA THR A 203 -22.78 13.86 31.92
C THR A 203 -22.56 13.74 30.41
N VAL A 204 -21.59 12.94 29.97
CA VAL A 204 -21.35 12.70 28.52
C VAL A 204 -22.61 12.14 27.86
N ILE A 205 -23.24 11.15 28.49
CA ILE A 205 -24.50 10.54 28.00
C ILE A 205 -25.62 11.57 27.96
N GLU A 206 -25.81 12.35 29.03
CA GLU A 206 -26.84 13.38 29.09
C GLU A 206 -26.68 14.41 27.96
N ARG A 207 -25.45 14.89 27.74
CA ARG A 207 -25.14 15.89 26.69
C ARG A 207 -25.27 15.34 25.28
N ASN A 208 -25.12 14.03 25.08
CA ASN A 208 -25.30 13.36 23.79
C ASN A 208 -26.69 12.72 23.58
N ARG A 209 -27.62 12.87 24.54
CA ARG A 209 -28.92 12.18 24.54
C ARG A 209 -29.73 12.34 23.24
N TYR A 210 -29.70 13.54 22.63
CA TYR A 210 -30.37 13.79 21.35
C TYR A 210 -29.79 12.92 20.22
N HIS A 211 -28.46 12.90 20.09
CA HIS A 211 -27.75 12.12 19.07
C HIS A 211 -27.93 10.62 19.29
N LEU A 212 -27.88 10.15 20.53
CA LEU A 212 -28.09 8.73 20.87
C LEU A 212 -29.50 8.26 20.50
N LYS A 213 -30.54 9.08 20.75
CA LYS A 213 -31.92 8.79 20.29
C LYS A 213 -32.01 8.69 18.77
N ASN A 214 -31.30 9.55 18.04
CA ASN A 214 -31.28 9.52 16.58
C ASN A 214 -30.59 8.26 16.05
N LEU A 215 -29.44 7.88 16.63
CA LEU A 215 -28.73 6.66 16.29
C LEU A 215 -29.60 5.42 16.49
N GLU A 216 -30.26 5.30 17.65
CA GLU A 216 -31.19 4.22 17.95
C GLU A 216 -32.32 4.15 16.91
N ARG A 217 -33.01 5.28 16.70
CA ARG A 217 -34.14 5.35 15.76
C ARG A 217 -33.72 4.93 14.35
N ASN A 218 -32.55 5.37 13.89
CA ASN A 218 -32.04 5.03 12.57
C ASN A 218 -31.71 3.54 12.47
N ALA A 219 -30.99 2.98 13.45
CA ALA A 219 -30.63 1.57 13.46
C ALA A 219 -31.86 0.65 13.54
N VAL A 220 -32.84 0.96 14.42
CA VAL A 220 -34.11 0.23 14.50
C VAL A 220 -34.90 0.33 13.19
N ARG A 221 -34.92 1.51 12.54
CA ARG A 221 -35.56 1.69 11.23
C ARG A 221 -34.91 0.83 10.16
N THR A 222 -33.58 0.78 10.11
CA THR A 222 -32.83 -0.08 9.18
C THR A 222 -33.17 -1.56 9.40
N ILE A 223 -33.24 -2.01 10.65
CA ILE A 223 -33.65 -3.39 10.96
C ILE A 223 -35.08 -3.65 10.48
N LYS A 224 -36.04 -2.80 10.83
CA LYS A 224 -37.45 -2.96 10.43
C LYS A 224 -37.66 -2.95 8.92
N LYS A 225 -36.85 -2.16 8.19
CA LYS A 225 -36.88 -2.09 6.73
C LYS A 225 -36.52 -3.43 6.09
N HIS A 226 -35.58 -4.17 6.68
CA HIS A 226 -34.98 -5.35 6.07
C HIS A 226 -35.36 -6.68 6.71
N MET A 227 -35.90 -6.69 7.94
CA MET A 227 -36.18 -7.94 8.67
C MET A 227 -37.16 -8.88 7.98
N ASN A 228 -37.96 -8.39 7.04
CA ASN A 228 -38.94 -9.16 6.27
C ASN A 228 -38.46 -9.51 4.85
N ASP A 229 -37.21 -9.21 4.49
CA ASP A 229 -36.65 -9.53 3.17
C ASP A 229 -36.52 -11.05 2.95
N ARG A 230 -36.61 -11.83 4.04
CA ARG A 230 -36.68 -13.30 4.06
C ARG A 230 -37.70 -13.78 5.11
N PRO A 231 -38.19 -15.04 5.03
CA PRO A 231 -39.18 -15.59 5.97
C PRO A 231 -38.71 -15.69 7.42
N CYS A 232 -37.39 -15.79 7.66
CA CYS A 232 -36.81 -15.86 9.00
C CYS A 232 -35.89 -14.67 9.26
N VAL A 233 -35.81 -14.23 10.52
CA VAL A 233 -34.84 -13.21 10.95
C VAL A 233 -34.18 -13.64 12.26
N ASN A 234 -32.87 -13.41 12.36
CA ASN A 234 -32.08 -13.69 13.56
C ASN A 234 -30.97 -12.66 13.76
N VAL A 235 -30.36 -12.67 14.94
CA VAL A 235 -29.17 -11.88 15.28
C VAL A 235 -27.96 -12.81 15.37
N SER A 236 -26.87 -12.47 14.69
CA SER A 236 -25.58 -13.12 14.92
C SER A 236 -24.87 -12.42 16.07
N PHE A 237 -24.75 -13.12 17.20
CA PHE A 237 -24.11 -12.61 18.40
C PHE A 237 -22.68 -13.14 18.51
N SER A 238 -21.74 -12.28 18.90
CA SER A 238 -20.33 -12.66 19.07
C SER A 238 -19.81 -12.42 20.49
N GLY A 239 -20.64 -11.95 21.42
CA GLY A 239 -20.23 -11.54 22.76
C GLY A 239 -19.59 -10.16 22.85
N GLY A 240 -19.21 -9.58 21.70
CA GLY A 240 -18.63 -8.25 21.56
C GLY A 240 -19.64 -7.11 21.79
N LYS A 241 -19.14 -5.93 22.19
CA LYS A 241 -19.93 -4.69 22.37
C LYS A 241 -20.85 -4.39 21.18
N ASP A 242 -20.36 -4.61 19.97
CA ASP A 242 -21.06 -4.30 18.73
C ASP A 242 -22.25 -5.25 18.54
N SER A 243 -22.05 -6.53 18.81
CA SER A 243 -23.12 -7.53 18.77
C SER A 243 -24.13 -7.38 19.91
N THR A 244 -23.70 -6.89 21.07
CA THR A 244 -24.58 -6.54 22.20
C THR A 244 -25.48 -5.37 21.86
N ALA A 245 -24.94 -4.30 21.28
CA ALA A 245 -25.74 -3.15 20.85
C ALA A 245 -26.75 -3.57 19.78
N VAL A 246 -26.31 -4.38 18.79
CA VAL A 246 -27.20 -4.90 17.76
C VAL A 246 -28.28 -5.81 18.32
N LEU A 247 -27.98 -6.70 19.26
CA LEU A 247 -28.96 -7.56 19.91
C LEU A 247 -30.06 -6.72 20.58
N HIS A 248 -29.67 -5.69 21.32
CA HIS A 248 -30.61 -4.79 21.98
C HIS A 248 -31.48 -4.01 20.96
N LEU A 249 -30.86 -3.47 19.91
CA LEU A 249 -31.57 -2.77 18.83
C LEU A 249 -32.53 -3.70 18.05
N ALA A 250 -32.12 -4.95 17.82
CA ALA A 250 -32.93 -5.96 17.15
C ALA A 250 -34.13 -6.38 17.98
N ARG A 251 -33.97 -6.57 19.30
CA ARG A 251 -35.08 -6.80 20.24
C ARG A 251 -36.07 -5.65 20.23
N LYS A 252 -35.60 -4.39 20.20
CA LYS A 252 -36.46 -3.20 20.02
C LYS A 252 -37.20 -3.18 18.67
N ALA A 253 -36.62 -3.78 17.64
CA ALA A 253 -37.25 -3.92 16.34
C ALA A 253 -38.26 -5.09 16.25
N GLY A 254 -38.30 -5.98 17.25
CA GLY A 254 -39.16 -7.16 17.29
C GLY A 254 -38.48 -8.47 16.88
N VAL A 255 -37.14 -8.52 16.86
CA VAL A 255 -36.38 -9.74 16.54
C VAL A 255 -35.97 -10.44 17.83
N GLU A 256 -36.47 -11.65 18.04
CA GLU A 256 -36.23 -12.44 19.26
C GLU A 256 -35.08 -13.45 19.11
N LYS A 257 -34.97 -14.07 17.93
CA LYS A 257 -33.98 -15.13 17.69
C LYS A 257 -32.58 -14.56 17.61
N ALA A 258 -31.67 -15.10 18.41
CA ALA A 258 -30.25 -14.79 18.37
C ALA A 258 -29.46 -16.07 18.58
N PHE A 259 -28.32 -16.18 17.91
CA PHE A 259 -27.43 -17.33 18.07
C PHE A 259 -25.99 -16.87 18.29
N PHE A 260 -25.25 -17.69 19.03
CA PHE A 260 -23.83 -17.57 19.26
C PHE A 260 -23.15 -18.88 18.83
N ILE A 261 -22.06 -18.75 18.07
CA ILE A 261 -21.28 -19.93 17.65
C ILE A 261 -20.12 -20.05 18.61
N ASP A 262 -20.16 -21.11 19.40
CA ASP A 262 -19.06 -21.51 20.28
C ASP A 262 -18.15 -22.45 19.48
N THR A 263 -16.95 -21.96 19.18
CA THR A 263 -15.91 -22.67 18.45
C THR A 263 -15.04 -23.53 19.36
N GLY A 264 -15.22 -23.44 20.68
CA GLY A 264 -14.34 -24.03 21.69
C GLY A 264 -13.06 -23.23 21.94
N LEU A 265 -12.93 -22.05 21.32
CA LEU A 265 -11.77 -21.15 21.48
C LEU A 265 -12.15 -19.81 22.10
N GLU A 266 -13.43 -19.57 22.35
CA GLU A 266 -13.95 -18.38 23.01
C GLU A 266 -13.49 -18.33 24.47
N LEU A 267 -13.29 -17.12 24.99
CA LEU A 267 -13.00 -16.93 26.40
C LEU A 267 -14.21 -17.36 27.26
N PRO A 268 -14.00 -18.01 28.41
CA PRO A 268 -15.08 -18.48 29.28
C PRO A 268 -16.09 -17.36 29.61
N GLU A 269 -15.61 -16.17 29.96
CA GLU A 269 -16.46 -15.03 30.28
C GLU A 269 -17.30 -14.56 29.07
N THR A 270 -16.81 -14.76 27.84
CA THR A 270 -17.58 -14.46 26.63
C THR A 270 -18.70 -15.46 26.41
N VAL A 271 -18.47 -16.75 26.69
CA VAL A 271 -19.51 -17.77 26.62
C VAL A 271 -20.55 -17.54 27.71
N GLU A 272 -20.12 -17.35 28.96
CA GLU A 272 -20.99 -17.03 30.10
C GLU A 272 -21.82 -15.77 29.85
N PHE A 273 -21.21 -14.72 29.27
CA PHE A 273 -21.92 -13.51 28.88
C PHE A 273 -22.97 -13.78 27.80
N ALA A 274 -22.67 -14.62 26.79
CA ALA A 274 -23.67 -15.01 25.79
C ALA A 274 -24.84 -15.79 26.40
N GLU A 275 -24.57 -16.70 27.33
CA GLU A 275 -25.59 -17.45 28.09
C GLU A 275 -26.46 -16.49 28.92
N SER A 276 -25.85 -15.53 29.61
CA SER A 276 -26.55 -14.54 30.43
C SER A 276 -27.48 -13.64 29.61
N GLN A 277 -27.24 -13.50 28.30
CA GLN A 277 -28.12 -12.76 27.39
C GLN A 277 -29.27 -13.61 26.83
N GLY A 278 -29.38 -14.90 27.19
CA GLY A 278 -30.44 -15.81 26.74
C GLY A 278 -30.30 -16.18 25.25
N ILE A 279 -29.07 -16.35 24.77
CA ILE A 279 -28.75 -16.58 23.36
C ILE A 279 -28.57 -18.08 23.11
N GLU A 280 -29.07 -18.56 21.98
CA GLU A 280 -28.89 -19.97 21.58
C GLU A 280 -27.40 -20.23 21.29
N ILE A 281 -26.78 -21.13 22.06
CA ILE A 281 -25.40 -21.54 21.83
C ILE A 281 -25.37 -22.73 20.87
N ILE A 282 -24.79 -22.50 19.71
CA ILE A 282 -24.51 -23.52 18.72
C ILE A 282 -23.11 -24.07 19.01
N ARG A 283 -23.04 -25.10 19.86
CA ARG A 283 -21.81 -25.84 20.14
C ARG A 283 -21.54 -26.84 19.03
N LYS A 284 -20.76 -26.45 18.03
CA LYS A 284 -20.28 -27.35 16.97
C LYS A 284 -18.95 -26.85 16.41
N GLY A 285 -17.96 -27.74 16.31
CA GLY A 285 -16.69 -27.51 15.61
C GLY A 285 -15.65 -28.54 16.05
N GLY A 286 -14.86 -29.08 15.12
CA GLY A 286 -13.91 -30.15 15.41
C GLY A 286 -12.73 -29.71 16.27
N ASP A 287 -11.87 -30.66 16.62
CA ASP A 287 -10.73 -30.40 17.50
C ASP A 287 -9.72 -29.44 16.82
N PHE A 288 -9.61 -28.22 17.37
CA PHE A 288 -8.68 -27.20 16.88
C PHE A 288 -7.23 -27.67 16.99
N PHE A 289 -6.86 -28.33 18.09
CA PHE A 289 -5.51 -28.79 18.34
C PHE A 289 -5.13 -29.95 17.40
N GLU A 290 -6.09 -30.77 16.98
CA GLU A 290 -5.86 -31.74 15.90
C GLU A 290 -5.75 -31.05 14.53
N ALA A 291 -6.61 -30.08 14.24
CA ALA A 291 -6.59 -29.37 12.97
C ALA A 291 -5.29 -28.56 12.78
N VAL A 292 -4.81 -27.88 13.82
CA VAL A 292 -3.63 -27.02 13.77
C VAL A 292 -2.33 -27.82 13.64
N LYS A 293 -2.26 -29.06 14.17
CA LYS A 293 -1.11 -29.97 13.94
C LYS A 293 -0.87 -30.23 12.45
N LYS A 294 -1.93 -30.25 11.65
CA LYS A 294 -1.88 -30.46 10.19
C LYS A 294 -1.79 -29.15 9.40
N ALA A 295 -2.56 -28.13 9.81
CA ALA A 295 -2.70 -26.89 9.06
C ALA A 295 -1.65 -25.82 9.40
N GLY A 296 -0.96 -25.96 10.53
CA GLY A 296 -0.13 -24.90 11.12
C GLY A 296 -0.95 -23.77 11.75
N PRO A 297 -0.30 -22.83 12.46
CA PRO A 297 -0.97 -21.71 13.10
C PRO A 297 -1.86 -20.90 12.14
N PRO A 298 -3.05 -20.45 12.57
CA PRO A 298 -3.84 -19.52 11.78
C PRO A 298 -3.17 -18.13 11.72
N ALA A 299 -3.32 -17.43 10.61
CA ALA A 299 -2.77 -16.10 10.41
C ALA A 299 -3.85 -15.07 9.99
N LYS A 300 -3.57 -13.77 10.10
CA LYS A 300 -4.50 -12.66 9.78
C LYS A 300 -4.95 -12.71 8.31
N ASP A 301 -4.01 -13.05 7.43
CA ASP A 301 -4.13 -13.27 5.98
C ASP A 301 -4.64 -14.67 5.62
N ARG A 302 -4.54 -15.65 6.54
CA ARG A 302 -5.04 -17.02 6.33
C ARG A 302 -5.81 -17.57 7.54
N ARG A 303 -7.03 -17.06 7.75
CA ARG A 303 -7.93 -17.45 8.86
C ARG A 303 -8.70 -18.76 8.61
N TRP A 304 -7.98 -19.85 8.39
CA TRP A 304 -8.59 -21.17 8.14
C TRP A 304 -9.47 -21.65 9.31
N CYS A 305 -9.13 -21.27 10.54
CA CYS A 305 -9.90 -21.58 11.74
C CYS A 305 -11.33 -21.02 11.67
N CYS A 306 -11.52 -19.81 11.12
CA CYS A 306 -12.85 -19.23 10.94
C CYS A 306 -13.68 -20.04 9.93
N LYS A 307 -13.07 -20.54 8.85
CA LYS A 307 -13.78 -21.38 7.86
C LYS A 307 -14.22 -22.71 8.49
N LEU A 308 -13.32 -23.37 9.21
CA LEU A 308 -13.54 -24.69 9.79
C LEU A 308 -14.49 -24.66 11.00
N LEU A 309 -14.20 -23.79 11.97
CA LEU A 309 -14.84 -23.81 13.29
C LEU A 309 -16.02 -22.85 13.41
N LYS A 310 -16.14 -21.86 12.51
CA LYS A 310 -17.23 -20.86 12.58
C LYS A 310 -18.19 -20.96 11.40
N LEU A 311 -17.70 -20.87 10.15
CA LEU A 311 -18.55 -20.82 8.96
C LEU A 311 -19.22 -22.15 8.63
N ARG A 312 -18.52 -23.28 8.79
CA ARG A 312 -19.12 -24.61 8.55
C ARG A 312 -20.26 -24.93 9.53
N PRO A 313 -20.08 -24.76 10.86
CA PRO A 313 -21.19 -24.87 11.82
C PRO A 313 -22.35 -23.93 11.52
N LEU A 314 -22.06 -22.68 11.19
CA LEU A 314 -23.07 -21.70 10.79
C LEU A 314 -23.88 -22.19 9.59
N LYS A 315 -23.20 -22.69 8.55
CA LYS A 315 -23.87 -23.20 7.34
C LYS A 315 -24.85 -24.32 7.69
N ILE A 316 -24.42 -25.29 8.51
CA ILE A 316 -25.27 -26.42 8.94
C ILE A 316 -26.50 -25.93 9.71
N TYR A 317 -26.31 -24.99 10.64
CA TYR A 317 -27.42 -24.39 11.42
C TYR A 317 -28.41 -23.66 10.50
N LEU A 318 -27.91 -22.84 9.59
CA LEU A 318 -28.75 -22.06 8.68
C LEU A 318 -29.48 -22.92 7.64
N THR A 319 -28.91 -24.05 7.21
CA THR A 319 -29.63 -25.01 6.34
C THR A 319 -30.90 -25.54 7.02
N GLY A 320 -30.89 -25.75 8.34
CA GLY A 320 -32.08 -26.14 9.10
C GLY A 320 -33.08 -24.99 9.32
N THR A 321 -32.65 -23.74 9.17
CA THR A 321 -33.49 -22.54 9.35
C THR A 321 -34.19 -22.10 8.05
N GLY A 322 -33.56 -22.34 6.90
CA GLY A 322 -34.03 -21.87 5.59
C GLY A 322 -33.61 -20.42 5.28
N PRO A 323 -34.22 -19.77 4.28
CA PRO A 323 -33.88 -18.39 3.91
C PRO A 323 -34.10 -17.40 5.07
N CYS A 324 -33.06 -16.63 5.41
CA CYS A 324 -33.10 -15.76 6.58
C CYS A 324 -32.35 -14.42 6.40
N VAL A 325 -32.80 -13.43 7.15
CA VAL A 325 -32.09 -12.18 7.41
C VAL A 325 -31.29 -12.34 8.70
N THR A 326 -30.01 -12.00 8.67
CA THR A 326 -29.14 -12.02 9.85
C THR A 326 -28.63 -10.62 10.15
N ILE A 327 -28.98 -10.12 11.32
CA ILE A 327 -28.55 -8.81 11.79
C ILE A 327 -27.19 -8.96 12.47
N GLN A 328 -26.21 -8.13 12.09
CA GLN A 328 -24.81 -8.23 12.52
C GLN A 328 -24.25 -6.88 13.00
N GLY A 329 -23.34 -6.95 13.97
CA GLY A 329 -22.62 -5.79 14.52
C GLY A 329 -21.38 -5.38 13.74
N ASN A 330 -21.45 -5.27 12.41
CA ASN A 330 -20.31 -4.83 11.60
C ASN A 330 -20.25 -3.30 11.55
N ARG A 331 -19.05 -2.72 11.71
CA ARG A 331 -18.81 -1.27 11.64
C ARG A 331 -17.70 -0.91 10.64
N TRP A 332 -17.84 0.27 10.03
CA TRP A 332 -16.89 0.84 9.07
C TRP A 332 -15.48 0.99 9.67
N TYR A 333 -15.39 1.46 10.92
CA TYR A 333 -14.13 1.80 11.59
C TYR A 333 -13.38 0.61 12.20
N GLU A 334 -13.95 -0.60 12.17
CA GLU A 334 -13.39 -1.77 12.89
C GLU A 334 -12.18 -2.39 12.18
N SER A 335 -12.19 -2.40 10.83
CA SER A 335 -11.09 -2.89 10.00
C SER A 335 -11.29 -2.47 8.53
N TRP A 336 -10.21 -2.34 7.78
CA TRP A 336 -10.24 -2.07 6.33
C TRP A 336 -11.20 -3.00 5.58
N ASN A 337 -11.15 -4.31 5.82
CA ASN A 337 -12.04 -5.29 5.16
C ASN A 337 -13.54 -5.11 5.47
N ARG A 338 -13.89 -4.37 6.53
CA ARG A 338 -15.28 -4.08 6.92
C ARG A 338 -15.73 -2.70 6.43
N ALA A 339 -14.82 -1.88 5.91
CA ALA A 339 -15.12 -0.57 5.40
C ALA A 339 -16.01 -0.61 4.14
N ASP A 340 -15.90 -1.68 3.36
CA ASP A 340 -16.57 -1.85 2.07
C ASP A 340 -17.92 -2.56 2.16
N LEU A 341 -18.31 -3.07 3.33
CA LEU A 341 -19.60 -3.75 3.51
C LEU A 341 -20.76 -2.77 3.33
N ASP A 342 -21.77 -3.16 2.56
CA ASP A 342 -23.04 -2.43 2.40
C ASP A 342 -23.92 -2.51 3.66
N GLU A 343 -24.96 -1.66 3.74
CA GLU A 343 -26.00 -1.76 4.82
C GLU A 343 -26.63 -3.16 4.82
N THR A 344 -26.84 -3.72 3.62
CA THR A 344 -27.27 -5.10 3.41
C THR A 344 -26.32 -5.81 2.45
N SER A 345 -26.00 -7.08 2.72
CA SER A 345 -25.09 -7.85 1.87
C SER A 345 -25.53 -9.32 1.82
N GLN A 346 -25.53 -9.94 0.65
CA GLN A 346 -25.77 -11.38 0.54
C GLN A 346 -24.55 -12.16 1.06
N ASN A 347 -24.76 -13.22 1.84
CA ASN A 347 -23.65 -14.03 2.32
C ASN A 347 -23.08 -14.89 1.16
N PRO A 348 -21.81 -14.71 0.76
CA PRO A 348 -21.21 -15.47 -0.34
C PRO A 348 -21.11 -16.98 -0.04
N ALA A 349 -21.02 -17.37 1.23
CA ALA A 349 -20.95 -18.77 1.64
C ALA A 349 -22.33 -19.43 1.83
N ASN A 350 -23.40 -18.62 1.87
CA ASN A 350 -24.77 -19.09 2.01
C ASN A 350 -25.76 -18.14 1.29
N PRO A 351 -26.12 -18.43 0.03
CA PRO A 351 -27.02 -17.58 -0.77
C PRO A 351 -28.39 -17.33 -0.13
N LEU A 352 -28.81 -18.18 0.81
CA LEU A 352 -30.08 -18.08 1.54
C LEU A 352 -30.05 -17.03 2.65
N GLN A 353 -28.88 -16.49 2.99
CA GLN A 353 -28.70 -15.51 4.07
C GLN A 353 -28.43 -14.10 3.53
N VAL A 354 -29.19 -13.13 4.02
CA VAL A 354 -28.97 -11.70 3.80
C VAL A 354 -28.52 -11.08 5.11
N ASN A 355 -27.33 -10.47 5.15
CA ASN A 355 -26.83 -9.79 6.33
C ASN A 355 -27.31 -8.33 6.35
N VAL A 356 -27.63 -7.80 7.54
CA VAL A 356 -27.99 -6.40 7.78
C VAL A 356 -27.08 -5.83 8.85
N SER A 357 -26.43 -4.70 8.59
CA SER A 357 -25.47 -4.05 9.51
C SER A 357 -25.98 -2.68 9.99
N PRO A 358 -26.87 -2.62 11.00
CA PRO A 358 -27.62 -1.40 11.34
C PRO A 358 -26.80 -0.33 12.06
N ILE A 359 -25.62 -0.68 12.59
CA ILE A 359 -24.69 0.23 13.28
C ILE A 359 -23.45 0.55 12.46
N ARG A 360 -23.50 0.30 11.14
CA ARG A 360 -22.35 0.43 10.22
C ARG A 360 -21.52 1.70 10.41
N ASN A 361 -22.18 2.85 10.57
CA ASN A 361 -21.51 4.15 10.63
C ASN A 361 -21.19 4.60 12.07
N TRP A 362 -21.33 3.73 13.08
CA TRP A 362 -20.99 4.03 14.48
C TRP A 362 -19.49 3.80 14.72
N ARG A 363 -18.83 4.66 15.49
CA ARG A 363 -17.51 4.39 16.10
C ARG A 363 -17.72 3.61 17.39
N ALA A 364 -16.66 3.07 17.97
CA ALA A 364 -16.74 2.37 19.24
C ALA A 364 -17.31 3.26 20.36
N LEU A 365 -17.01 4.56 20.35
CA LEU A 365 -17.58 5.54 21.28
C LEU A 365 -19.11 5.61 21.21
N GLU A 366 -19.71 5.68 20.00
CA GLU A 366 -21.17 5.65 19.87
C GLU A 366 -21.77 4.36 20.44
N VAL A 367 -21.11 3.21 20.24
CA VAL A 367 -21.56 1.92 20.75
C VAL A 367 -21.56 1.88 22.29
N PHE A 368 -20.46 2.30 22.93
CA PHE A 368 -20.39 2.33 24.40
C PHE A 368 -21.38 3.31 25.01
N LEU A 369 -21.46 4.53 24.48
CA LEU A 369 -22.42 5.54 24.97
C LEU A 369 -23.87 5.04 24.83
N TYR A 370 -24.17 4.33 23.75
CA TYR A 370 -25.49 3.73 23.56
C TYR A 370 -25.79 2.66 24.61
N LEU A 371 -24.86 1.72 24.83
CA LEU A 371 -25.03 0.63 25.80
C LEU A 371 -25.21 1.16 27.22
N TRP A 372 -24.37 2.11 27.64
CA TRP A 372 -24.48 2.74 28.95
C TRP A 372 -25.76 3.56 29.11
N TRP A 373 -26.18 4.29 28.06
CA TRP A 373 -27.44 5.03 28.09
C TRP A 373 -28.65 4.11 28.25
N GLN A 374 -28.62 2.92 27.65
CA GLN A 374 -29.69 1.93 27.74
C GLN A 374 -29.56 1.02 28.97
N GLY A 375 -28.49 1.13 29.76
CA GLY A 375 -28.23 0.22 30.88
C GLY A 375 -28.00 -1.23 30.45
N VAL A 376 -27.51 -1.44 29.23
CA VAL A 376 -27.25 -2.79 28.69
C VAL A 376 -25.86 -3.23 29.17
N PRO A 377 -25.73 -4.42 29.79
CA PRO A 377 -24.44 -4.88 30.28
C PRO A 377 -23.46 -5.10 29.12
N ILE A 378 -22.19 -4.81 29.38
CA ILE A 378 -21.10 -5.12 28.47
C ILE A 378 -20.35 -6.36 28.98
N ASN A 379 -19.67 -7.06 28.07
CA ASN A 379 -18.82 -8.17 28.46
C ASN A 379 -17.73 -7.67 29.43
N PRO A 380 -17.53 -8.35 30.59
CA PRO A 380 -16.62 -7.89 31.64
C PRO A 380 -15.16 -7.80 31.22
N LEU A 381 -14.75 -8.51 30.16
CA LEU A 381 -13.39 -8.48 29.65
C LEU A 381 -12.98 -7.11 29.09
N TYR A 382 -13.94 -6.28 28.67
CA TYR A 382 -13.68 -4.90 28.26
C TYR A 382 -13.11 -4.07 29.43
N GLU A 383 -13.64 -4.25 30.64
CA GLU A 383 -13.13 -3.55 31.84
C GLU A 383 -11.74 -4.03 32.22
N LYS A 384 -11.36 -5.26 31.86
CA LYS A 384 -9.99 -5.77 32.02
C LYS A 384 -9.00 -5.17 31.02
N GLY A 385 -9.46 -4.47 29.97
CA GLY A 385 -8.63 -3.80 28.96
C GLY A 385 -8.51 -4.52 27.62
N LEU A 386 -9.26 -5.61 27.40
CA LEU A 386 -9.31 -6.33 26.12
C LEU A 386 -10.26 -5.64 25.13
N GLU A 387 -9.85 -5.50 23.87
CA GLU A 387 -10.69 -4.94 22.81
C GLU A 387 -11.36 -6.03 21.96
N ARG A 388 -10.64 -7.13 21.74
CA ARG A 388 -11.09 -8.28 20.95
C ARG A 388 -11.37 -9.48 21.85
N ILE A 389 -12.58 -9.54 22.36
CA ILE A 389 -13.05 -10.57 23.32
C ILE A 389 -13.59 -11.86 22.66
N GLY A 390 -13.05 -12.22 21.50
CA GLY A 390 -13.46 -13.40 20.73
C GLY A 390 -12.66 -14.64 21.12
N CYS A 391 -12.06 -15.31 20.14
CA CYS A 391 -11.19 -16.46 20.41
C CYS A 391 -9.85 -16.03 21.02
N TYR A 392 -9.40 -16.67 22.09
CA TYR A 392 -8.20 -16.25 22.86
C TYR A 392 -6.89 -16.30 22.04
N LEU A 393 -6.81 -17.21 21.06
CA LEU A 393 -5.66 -17.38 20.15
C LEU A 393 -5.90 -16.82 18.74
N CYS A 394 -6.88 -15.92 18.58
CA CYS A 394 -7.18 -15.35 17.28
C CYS A 394 -5.99 -14.53 16.76
N PRO A 395 -5.52 -14.75 15.52
CA PRO A 395 -4.41 -13.97 14.98
C PRO A 395 -4.77 -12.48 14.79
N ALA A 396 -6.04 -12.08 14.89
CA ALA A 396 -6.44 -10.67 14.85
C ALA A 396 -6.25 -9.94 16.20
N VAL A 397 -6.02 -10.66 17.30
CA VAL A 397 -5.69 -10.10 18.62
C VAL A 397 -4.27 -9.55 18.58
N LEU A 398 -4.07 -8.35 19.14
CA LEU A 398 -2.76 -7.72 19.26
C LEU A 398 -1.86 -8.50 20.22
N GLU A 399 -0.54 -8.45 20.05
CA GLU A 399 0.39 -9.09 21.01
C GLU A 399 0.21 -8.50 22.41
N SER A 400 -0.05 -7.19 22.52
CA SER A 400 -0.35 -6.52 23.78
C SER A 400 -1.60 -7.06 24.50
N GLU A 401 -2.67 -7.35 23.76
CA GLU A 401 -3.87 -8.01 24.29
C GLU A 401 -3.59 -9.47 24.63
N TYR A 402 -2.76 -10.15 23.84
CA TYR A 402 -2.37 -11.54 24.11
C TYR A 402 -1.48 -11.67 25.35
N GLU A 403 -0.59 -10.72 25.61
CA GLU A 403 0.21 -10.64 26.84
C GLU A 403 -0.69 -10.49 28.08
N MET A 404 -1.76 -9.70 27.97
CA MET A 404 -2.77 -9.62 29.03
C MET A 404 -3.49 -10.96 29.23
N LEU A 405 -3.82 -11.67 28.15
CA LEU A 405 -4.43 -13.00 28.21
C LEU A 405 -3.51 -14.05 28.86
N ARG A 406 -2.18 -13.96 28.69
CA ARG A 406 -1.24 -14.84 29.41
C ARG A 406 -1.37 -14.71 30.92
N GLY A 407 -1.62 -13.49 31.42
CA GLY A 407 -1.87 -13.24 32.84
C GLY A 407 -3.26 -13.64 33.31
N LEU A 408 -4.29 -13.41 32.48
CA LEU A 408 -5.69 -13.68 32.85
C LEU A 408 -6.06 -15.17 32.73
N HIS A 409 -5.57 -15.85 31.71
CA HIS A 409 -5.89 -17.23 31.35
C HIS A 409 -4.63 -18.03 30.96
N PRO A 410 -3.70 -18.25 31.90
CA PRO A 410 -2.52 -19.07 31.64
C PRO A 410 -2.87 -20.51 31.23
N GLU A 411 -4.01 -21.03 31.68
CA GLU A 411 -4.53 -22.36 31.35
C GLU A 411 -4.95 -22.50 29.88
N LEU A 412 -5.36 -21.40 29.23
CA LEU A 412 -5.72 -21.37 27.81
C LEU A 412 -4.50 -21.05 26.93
N THR A 413 -3.71 -20.08 27.37
CA THR A 413 -2.58 -19.56 26.59
C THR A 413 -1.35 -20.45 26.66
N GLY A 414 -1.07 -21.09 27.79
CA GLY A 414 0.08 -21.97 27.98
C GLY A 414 0.17 -23.10 26.94
N PRO A 415 -0.89 -23.92 26.76
CA PRO A 415 -0.90 -24.96 25.73
C PRO A 415 -0.70 -24.43 24.30
N TRP A 416 -1.17 -23.20 24.01
CA TRP A 416 -0.98 -22.56 22.72
C TRP A 416 0.46 -22.06 22.52
N ASP A 417 1.04 -21.41 23.52
CA ASP A 417 2.44 -20.97 23.51
C ASP A 417 3.38 -22.18 23.36
N GLU A 418 3.12 -23.29 24.07
CA GLU A 418 3.86 -24.55 23.90
C GLU A 418 3.70 -25.15 22.50
N PHE A 419 2.49 -25.07 21.91
CA PHE A 419 2.29 -25.51 20.53
C PHE A 419 3.09 -24.65 19.55
N LEU A 420 3.06 -23.33 19.69
CA LEU A 420 3.78 -22.41 18.82
C LEU A 420 5.30 -22.60 18.93
N ALA A 421 5.82 -22.82 20.15
CA ALA A 421 7.23 -23.11 20.36
C ALA A 421 7.65 -24.41 19.66
N ARG A 422 6.92 -25.51 19.87
CA ARG A 422 7.18 -26.79 19.19
C ARG A 422 7.01 -26.69 17.68
N TRP A 423 6.05 -25.91 17.21
CA TRP A 423 5.84 -25.68 15.77
C TRP A 423 7.01 -24.90 15.17
N ALA A 424 7.49 -23.86 15.86
CA ALA A 424 8.65 -23.09 15.44
C ALA A 424 9.89 -23.99 15.33
N GLU A 425 10.19 -24.74 16.39
CA GLU A 425 11.30 -25.69 16.43
C GLU A 425 11.21 -26.73 15.30
N LYS A 426 10.05 -27.38 15.14
CA LYS A 426 9.83 -28.39 14.10
C LYS A 426 10.05 -27.86 12.67
N ASN A 427 9.73 -26.59 12.43
CA ASN A 427 9.82 -25.97 11.10
C ASN A 427 11.07 -25.07 10.97
N GLY A 428 12.01 -25.11 11.92
CA GLY A 428 13.22 -24.30 11.90
C GLY A 428 12.99 -22.79 12.07
N PHE A 429 11.83 -22.33 12.53
CA PHE A 429 11.63 -20.89 12.75
C PHE A 429 12.35 -20.41 14.02
N PRO A 430 12.84 -19.15 14.04
CA PRO A 430 13.51 -18.60 15.21
C PRO A 430 12.56 -18.51 16.42
N GLU A 431 13.12 -18.44 17.62
CA GLU A 431 12.34 -18.27 18.86
C GLU A 431 11.42 -17.03 18.80
N THR A 432 11.84 -15.99 18.08
CA THR A 432 11.07 -14.77 17.84
C THR A 432 9.74 -15.01 17.10
N TYR A 433 9.61 -16.13 16.35
CA TYR A 433 8.37 -16.52 15.66
C TYR A 433 7.16 -16.49 16.57
N HIS A 434 7.30 -17.10 17.76
CA HIS A 434 6.24 -17.13 18.76
C HIS A 434 6.37 -15.98 19.76
N ARG A 435 7.60 -15.60 20.16
CA ARG A 435 7.80 -14.58 21.20
C ARG A 435 7.39 -13.16 20.80
N TRP A 436 7.62 -12.77 19.54
CA TRP A 436 7.19 -11.47 19.02
C TRP A 436 5.84 -11.56 18.30
N GLY A 437 5.21 -12.73 18.31
CA GLY A 437 3.89 -12.90 17.73
C GLY A 437 3.85 -12.91 16.20
N LEU A 438 4.99 -13.22 15.55
CA LEU A 438 5.12 -13.21 14.08
C LEU A 438 4.24 -14.25 13.39
N TRP A 439 3.92 -15.35 14.09
CA TRP A 439 2.99 -16.41 13.64
C TRP A 439 1.62 -15.89 13.17
N ARG A 440 1.22 -14.68 13.58
CA ARG A 440 -0.06 -14.07 13.19
C ARG A 440 -0.11 -13.64 11.73
N TRP A 441 0.98 -13.76 10.99
CA TRP A 441 1.06 -13.45 9.57
C TRP A 441 1.79 -14.56 8.83
N ARG A 442 1.31 -14.92 7.63
CA ARG A 442 2.12 -15.74 6.72
C ARG A 442 3.20 -14.84 6.12
N ALA A 443 2.78 -13.76 5.45
CA ALA A 443 3.68 -12.71 4.97
C ALA A 443 3.66 -11.51 5.93
N LEU A 444 4.83 -11.11 6.43
CA LEU A 444 4.93 -10.05 7.43
C LEU A 444 4.55 -8.67 6.84
N PRO A 445 3.75 -7.85 7.56
CA PRO A 445 3.43 -6.49 7.11
C PRO A 445 4.65 -5.57 7.17
N PRO A 446 4.66 -4.43 6.43
CA PRO A 446 5.80 -3.49 6.36
C PRO A 446 6.54 -3.24 7.67
N LYS A 447 5.81 -2.85 8.73
CA LYS A 447 6.41 -2.54 10.04
C LYS A 447 7.03 -3.75 10.73
N MET A 448 6.47 -4.95 10.56
CA MET A 448 7.07 -6.17 11.12
C MET A 448 8.27 -6.66 10.29
N ARG A 449 8.30 -6.38 8.98
CA ARG A 449 9.47 -6.62 8.13
C ARG A 449 10.65 -5.74 8.55
N GLU A 450 10.37 -4.47 8.84
CA GLU A 450 11.35 -3.52 9.37
C GLU A 450 11.88 -4.00 10.73
N VAL A 451 11.00 -4.37 11.67
CA VAL A 451 11.39 -4.97 12.96
C VAL A 451 12.30 -6.19 12.78
N CYS A 452 11.95 -7.11 11.87
CA CYS A 452 12.77 -8.30 11.60
C CYS A 452 14.14 -7.92 11.01
N ARG A 453 14.17 -6.99 10.06
CA ARG A 453 15.42 -6.48 9.45
C ARG A 453 16.33 -5.84 10.50
N ASP A 454 15.78 -4.97 11.35
CA ASP A 454 16.53 -4.24 12.38
C ASP A 454 17.15 -5.16 13.43
N HIS A 455 16.62 -6.38 13.59
CA HIS A 455 17.08 -7.37 14.55
C HIS A 455 17.70 -8.62 13.89
N GLY A 456 18.03 -8.56 12.59
CA GLY A 456 18.71 -9.64 11.89
C GLY A 456 17.90 -10.93 11.74
N ILE A 457 16.57 -10.86 11.77
CA ILE A 457 15.68 -12.00 11.53
C ILE A 457 15.45 -12.17 10.03
N PRO A 458 15.91 -13.26 9.40
CA PRO A 458 15.85 -13.43 7.95
C PRO A 458 14.43 -13.71 7.47
N LEU A 459 14.07 -13.12 6.32
CA LEU A 459 12.80 -13.32 5.63
C LEU A 459 13.05 -13.90 4.23
N ASN A 460 12.09 -14.66 3.73
CA ASN A 460 12.02 -15.06 2.32
C ASN A 460 11.54 -13.88 1.47
N ASP A 461 11.67 -13.98 0.14
CA ASP A 461 11.26 -12.91 -0.78
C ASP A 461 9.75 -12.64 -0.78
N ASP A 462 8.95 -13.64 -0.45
CA ASP A 462 7.49 -13.54 -0.24
C ASP A 462 7.12 -12.93 1.13
N PHE A 463 8.11 -12.39 1.84
CA PHE A 463 8.02 -11.80 3.17
C PHE A 463 7.60 -12.77 4.29
N THR A 464 7.65 -14.08 4.04
CA THR A 464 7.51 -15.09 5.09
C THR A 464 8.79 -15.23 5.91
N LEU A 465 8.71 -15.76 7.12
CA LEU A 465 9.91 -16.05 7.92
C LEU A 465 10.73 -17.17 7.31
N LYS A 466 12.05 -16.97 7.22
CA LYS A 466 12.97 -17.99 6.76
C LYS A 466 13.22 -19.01 7.88
N ALA A 467 13.16 -20.30 7.55
CA ALA A 467 13.55 -21.37 8.47
C ALA A 467 15.08 -21.48 8.53
N ALA A 468 15.63 -21.65 9.73
CA ALA A 468 17.03 -21.95 9.98
C ALA A 468 17.39 -23.32 9.38
N THR A 469 18.53 -23.38 8.70
CA THR A 469 19.09 -24.63 8.18
C THR A 469 20.18 -25.16 9.12
N PRO A 470 20.42 -26.48 9.20
CA PRO A 470 21.39 -27.07 10.13
C PRO A 470 22.85 -26.58 9.97
N GLU A 471 23.15 -25.84 8.89
CA GLU A 471 24.48 -25.29 8.60
C GLU A 471 24.76 -23.95 9.33
N ASP A 472 23.77 -23.31 9.96
CA ASP A 472 23.90 -21.97 10.55
C ASP A 472 24.56 -21.94 11.95
N GLY A 473 25.08 -23.09 12.41
CA GLY A 473 25.59 -23.31 13.77
C GLY A 473 27.12 -23.37 13.89
N ALA A 474 27.89 -22.47 13.26
CA ALA A 474 29.31 -22.29 13.59
C ALA A 474 29.85 -20.91 13.18
N GLU A 475 30.45 -20.22 14.17
CA GLU A 475 31.39 -19.09 14.09
C GLU A 475 30.87 -17.69 13.68
N MET A 476 30.61 -16.89 14.72
CA MET A 476 30.76 -15.44 14.70
C MET A 476 32.26 -15.07 14.72
N THR A 477 32.84 -14.67 13.59
CA THR A 477 33.91 -13.66 13.53
C THR A 477 34.11 -13.14 12.11
N GLU A 478 34.30 -11.84 12.02
CA GLU A 478 34.74 -11.04 10.86
C GLU A 478 33.72 -10.75 9.74
N THR A 479 33.39 -9.46 9.68
CA THR A 479 32.83 -8.74 8.53
C THR A 479 33.54 -9.10 7.23
N LYS A 480 32.87 -9.91 6.41
CA LYS A 480 33.02 -9.91 4.95
C LYS A 480 31.64 -9.85 4.30
N SER A 481 31.53 -8.98 3.32
CA SER A 481 30.36 -8.73 2.46
C SER A 481 29.67 -10.04 2.06
N PRO A 482 28.33 -10.14 2.13
CA PRO A 482 27.65 -11.38 1.81
C PRO A 482 27.68 -11.60 0.29
N THR A 483 28.45 -12.59 -0.14
CA THR A 483 28.22 -13.26 -1.43
C THR A 483 26.94 -14.09 -1.31
N THR A 484 25.99 -13.72 -2.14
CA THR A 484 24.69 -14.34 -2.41
C THR A 484 24.79 -15.84 -2.70
N ARG A 485 24.05 -16.67 -1.96
CA ARG A 485 23.47 -17.91 -2.51
C ARG A 485 22.11 -17.54 -3.08
N GLU A 486 21.99 -17.59 -4.41
CA GLU A 486 20.81 -17.21 -5.18
C GLU A 486 19.62 -18.15 -4.89
N ILE A 487 18.44 -17.56 -4.66
CA ILE A 487 17.16 -18.27 -4.85
C ILE A 487 16.97 -18.35 -6.36
N GLU A 488 16.88 -19.56 -6.88
CA GLU A 488 16.84 -19.85 -8.32
C GLU A 488 15.55 -19.29 -8.95
N PHE A 489 15.71 -18.50 -10.01
CA PHE A 489 14.60 -17.94 -10.78
C PHE A 489 13.93 -19.04 -11.60
N ASN A 490 12.62 -19.27 -11.40
CA ASN A 490 11.88 -20.33 -12.10
C ASN A 490 10.88 -19.76 -13.12
N PRO A 491 11.20 -19.78 -14.44
CA PRO A 491 10.31 -19.24 -15.47
C PRO A 491 9.00 -20.03 -15.59
N ASP A 492 8.98 -21.34 -15.31
CA ASP A 492 7.76 -22.17 -15.40
C ASP A 492 6.71 -21.80 -14.36
N GLU A 493 7.14 -21.31 -13.19
CA GLU A 493 6.21 -20.78 -12.19
C GLU A 493 5.59 -19.47 -12.65
N ILE A 494 6.38 -18.60 -13.27
CA ILE A 494 5.92 -17.32 -13.81
C ILE A 494 4.97 -17.56 -14.99
N ARG A 495 5.24 -18.56 -15.85
CA ARG A 495 4.36 -18.92 -16.99
C ARG A 495 2.93 -19.22 -16.56
N ARG A 496 2.74 -19.91 -15.42
CA ARG A 496 1.40 -20.30 -14.93
C ARG A 496 0.51 -19.12 -14.55
N ASP A 497 1.10 -17.95 -14.34
CA ASP A 497 0.32 -16.74 -14.06
C ASP A 497 -0.26 -16.13 -15.34
N PHE A 498 0.10 -16.62 -16.53
CA PHE A 498 -0.41 -16.19 -17.83
C PHE A 498 -1.25 -17.29 -18.49
N PRO A 499 -2.58 -17.30 -18.33
CA PRO A 499 -3.43 -18.37 -18.86
C PRO A 499 -3.33 -18.60 -20.37
N ILE A 500 -2.93 -17.58 -21.13
CA ILE A 500 -2.72 -17.69 -22.59
C ILE A 500 -1.53 -18.57 -22.97
N LEU A 501 -0.61 -18.85 -22.04
CA LEU A 501 0.56 -19.70 -22.26
C LEU A 501 0.32 -21.19 -21.97
N ASP A 502 -0.88 -21.58 -21.50
CA ASP A 502 -1.21 -22.95 -21.11
C ASP A 502 -1.32 -23.95 -22.30
N ASP A 503 -1.38 -23.45 -23.54
CA ASP A 503 -1.57 -24.25 -24.77
C ASP A 503 -0.25 -24.55 -25.54
N ASP A 504 0.88 -24.80 -24.86
CA ASP A 504 2.20 -25.09 -25.47
C ASP A 504 2.77 -23.97 -26.39
N ILE A 505 2.35 -22.71 -26.19
CA ILE A 505 2.79 -21.58 -27.03
C ILE A 505 4.24 -21.15 -26.71
N ILE A 506 5.08 -21.06 -27.75
CA ILE A 506 6.43 -20.45 -27.68
C ILE A 506 6.36 -19.00 -28.18
N TYR A 507 6.16 -18.07 -27.25
CA TYR A 507 5.99 -16.65 -27.57
C TYR A 507 7.28 -15.83 -27.39
N LEU A 508 7.92 -15.45 -28.49
CA LEU A 508 9.17 -14.70 -28.54
C LEU A 508 9.02 -13.33 -29.25
N ASP A 509 7.86 -12.68 -29.12
CA ASP A 509 7.58 -11.34 -29.65
C ASP A 509 7.23 -10.31 -28.55
N ASN A 510 7.80 -10.50 -27.37
CA ASN A 510 7.58 -9.66 -26.18
C ASN A 510 7.98 -8.18 -26.37
N ALA A 511 8.96 -7.88 -27.24
CA ALA A 511 9.37 -6.51 -27.54
C ALA A 511 8.32 -5.72 -28.35
N ALA A 512 7.33 -6.40 -28.95
CA ALA A 512 6.17 -5.75 -29.53
C ALA A 512 5.05 -5.55 -28.51
N THR A 513 4.62 -6.64 -27.87
CA THR A 513 3.66 -6.62 -26.76
C THR A 513 3.84 -7.86 -25.89
N THR A 514 3.57 -7.76 -24.61
CA THR A 514 3.54 -8.91 -23.70
C THR A 514 2.09 -9.30 -23.39
N PHE A 515 1.91 -10.50 -22.83
CA PHE A 515 0.65 -10.89 -22.20
C PHE A 515 0.49 -10.26 -20.81
N SER A 516 -0.72 -10.32 -20.24
CA SER A 516 -0.98 -9.90 -18.86
C SER A 516 -1.17 -11.10 -17.96
N PRO A 517 -0.56 -11.12 -16.76
CA PRO A 517 -0.85 -12.17 -15.78
C PRO A 517 -2.26 -12.00 -15.22
N GLU A 518 -2.82 -13.07 -14.67
CA GLU A 518 -4.20 -13.11 -14.18
C GLU A 518 -4.46 -11.99 -13.16
N THR A 519 -3.51 -11.69 -12.28
CA THR A 519 -3.63 -10.60 -11.29
C THR A 519 -3.87 -9.22 -11.91
N VAL A 520 -3.33 -8.96 -13.11
CA VAL A 520 -3.52 -7.71 -13.86
C VAL A 520 -4.89 -7.70 -14.53
N VAL A 521 -5.32 -8.83 -15.09
CA VAL A 521 -6.65 -9.00 -15.69
C VAL A 521 -7.74 -8.86 -14.63
N GLU A 522 -7.56 -9.48 -13.47
CA GLU A 522 -8.45 -9.38 -12.31
C GLU A 522 -8.61 -7.93 -11.86
N ALA A 523 -7.56 -7.10 -11.89
CA ALA A 523 -7.67 -5.68 -11.53
C ALA A 523 -8.59 -4.89 -12.48
N LEU A 524 -8.57 -5.19 -13.79
CA LEU A 524 -9.51 -4.62 -14.76
C LEU A 524 -10.95 -5.08 -14.48
N VAL A 525 -11.13 -6.39 -14.28
CA VAL A 525 -12.44 -6.99 -14.00
C VAL A 525 -13.01 -6.46 -12.69
N GLU A 526 -12.18 -6.30 -11.66
CA GLU A 526 -12.58 -5.76 -10.36
C GLU A 526 -13.11 -4.33 -10.51
N PHE A 527 -12.38 -3.46 -11.22
CA PHE A 527 -12.83 -2.09 -11.53
C PHE A 527 -14.19 -2.10 -12.23
N GLU A 528 -14.31 -2.84 -13.34
CA GLU A 528 -15.54 -2.88 -14.15
C GLU A 528 -16.74 -3.42 -13.35
N HIS A 529 -16.55 -4.46 -12.54
CA HIS A 529 -17.64 -5.11 -11.81
C HIS A 529 -18.03 -4.42 -10.49
N HIS A 530 -17.08 -3.77 -9.80
CA HIS A 530 -17.30 -3.37 -8.40
C HIS A 530 -17.31 -1.86 -8.20
N TYR A 531 -16.54 -1.08 -8.96
CA TYR A 531 -16.38 0.34 -8.68
C TYR A 531 -16.16 1.25 -9.89
N ARG A 532 -16.59 0.83 -11.08
CA ARG A 532 -16.54 1.67 -12.29
C ARG A 532 -17.24 3.00 -12.07
N ALA A 533 -16.45 4.07 -12.10
CA ALA A 533 -16.89 5.44 -12.05
C ALA A 533 -15.78 6.36 -12.54
N ASN A 534 -16.13 7.58 -12.95
CA ASN A 534 -15.12 8.59 -13.29
C ASN A 534 -14.31 9.01 -12.05
N VAL A 535 -13.05 9.34 -12.27
CA VAL A 535 -12.13 9.89 -11.26
C VAL A 535 -12.28 11.41 -11.18
N GLY A 536 -11.99 11.98 -10.00
CA GLY A 536 -12.01 13.43 -9.77
C GLY A 536 -13.10 13.88 -8.80
N ARG A 537 -13.80 14.98 -9.11
CA ARG A 537 -14.64 15.74 -8.15
C ARG A 537 -15.99 15.12 -7.80
N GLY A 538 -16.20 13.86 -8.14
CA GLY A 538 -17.43 13.17 -7.80
C GLY A 538 -17.53 12.91 -6.29
N VAL A 539 -18.74 13.00 -5.74
CA VAL A 539 -18.97 12.84 -4.29
C VAL A 539 -19.58 11.49 -3.90
N HIS A 540 -19.97 10.66 -4.87
CA HIS A 540 -20.54 9.35 -4.60
C HIS A 540 -19.47 8.29 -4.29
N ARG A 541 -19.87 7.14 -3.74
CA ARG A 541 -18.93 6.10 -3.29
C ARG A 541 -17.99 5.60 -4.40
N LEU A 542 -18.54 5.21 -5.55
CA LEU A 542 -17.76 4.58 -6.61
C LEU A 542 -16.69 5.50 -7.18
N THR A 543 -17.01 6.80 -7.36
CA THR A 543 -16.02 7.80 -7.83
C THR A 543 -14.92 8.06 -6.80
N GLN A 544 -15.21 8.01 -5.50
CA GLN A 544 -14.17 8.09 -4.46
C GLN A 544 -13.22 6.89 -4.49
N ILE A 545 -13.77 5.67 -4.62
CA ILE A 545 -12.96 4.44 -4.73
C ILE A 545 -12.12 4.47 -5.99
N ALA A 546 -12.72 4.74 -7.14
CA ALA A 546 -12.03 4.82 -8.42
C ALA A 546 -10.91 5.88 -8.38
N THR A 547 -11.19 7.08 -7.82
CA THR A 547 -10.19 8.15 -7.67
C THR A 547 -9.02 7.70 -6.83
N GLN A 548 -9.27 7.07 -5.68
CA GLN A 548 -8.21 6.61 -4.80
C GLN A 548 -7.37 5.49 -5.44
N ARG A 549 -8.01 4.50 -6.08
CA ARG A 549 -7.31 3.38 -6.74
C ARG A 549 -6.47 3.86 -7.92
N TYR A 550 -7.00 4.80 -8.71
CA TYR A 550 -6.28 5.41 -9.82
C TYR A 550 -5.10 6.27 -9.33
N TRP A 551 -5.27 7.03 -8.25
CA TRP A 551 -4.19 7.76 -7.60
C TRP A 551 -3.10 6.83 -7.06
N HIS A 552 -3.45 5.75 -6.37
CA HIS A 552 -2.47 4.75 -5.91
C HIS A 552 -1.70 4.11 -7.08
N ALA A 553 -2.33 3.93 -8.24
CA ALA A 553 -1.64 3.39 -9.41
C ALA A 553 -0.51 4.31 -9.88
N HIS A 554 -0.72 5.64 -9.84
CA HIS A 554 0.34 6.61 -10.11
C HIS A 554 1.48 6.48 -9.12
N GLU A 555 1.18 6.36 -7.82
CA GLU A 555 2.22 6.20 -6.80
C GLU A 555 3.02 4.91 -6.96
N LYS A 556 2.37 3.81 -7.34
CA LYS A 556 3.04 2.52 -7.59
C LYS A 556 3.99 2.62 -8.77
N VAL A 557 3.51 3.19 -9.88
CA VAL A 557 4.32 3.42 -11.08
C VAL A 557 5.49 4.36 -10.79
N ALA A 558 5.24 5.48 -10.11
CA ALA A 558 6.29 6.43 -9.72
C ALA A 558 7.37 5.75 -8.88
N ARG A 559 6.98 4.92 -7.90
CA ARG A 559 7.91 4.18 -7.05
C ARG A 559 8.70 3.14 -7.83
N PHE A 560 8.06 2.44 -8.77
CA PHE A 560 8.69 1.40 -9.58
C PHE A 560 9.89 1.93 -10.38
N ILE A 561 9.81 3.18 -10.85
CA ILE A 561 10.89 3.84 -11.60
C ILE A 561 11.78 4.76 -10.74
N GLY A 562 11.67 4.71 -9.41
CA GLY A 562 12.40 5.62 -8.50
C GLY A 562 11.99 7.10 -8.60
N GLY A 563 10.88 7.42 -9.25
CA GLY A 563 10.45 8.77 -9.63
C GLY A 563 9.47 9.45 -8.68
N GLY A 564 9.50 9.14 -7.39
CA GLY A 564 8.53 9.65 -6.40
C GLY A 564 8.51 11.17 -6.21
N GLU A 565 9.60 11.87 -6.58
CA GLU A 565 9.72 13.33 -6.48
C GLU A 565 9.23 14.07 -7.75
N GLY A 566 9.01 13.35 -8.86
CA GLY A 566 8.55 13.91 -10.12
C GLY A 566 7.04 13.79 -10.34
N ILE A 567 6.60 14.15 -11.54
CA ILE A 567 5.19 14.06 -11.96
C ILE A 567 5.07 12.85 -12.89
N THR A 568 4.35 11.84 -12.45
CA THR A 568 4.00 10.65 -13.27
C THR A 568 2.66 10.90 -13.94
N VAL A 569 2.59 10.88 -15.26
CA VAL A 569 1.39 11.11 -16.06
C VAL A 569 1.05 9.84 -16.83
N PHE A 570 -0.19 9.38 -16.76
CA PHE A 570 -0.66 8.28 -17.59
C PHE A 570 -1.08 8.77 -18.98
N THR A 571 -0.60 8.05 -19.98
CA THR A 571 -0.84 8.27 -21.39
C THR A 571 -1.39 6.99 -22.02
N LYS A 572 -1.73 7.02 -23.31
CA LYS A 572 -2.14 5.86 -24.09
C LYS A 572 -0.97 4.89 -24.35
N ASN A 573 0.25 5.41 -24.48
CA ASN A 573 1.49 4.69 -24.79
C ASN A 573 2.71 5.64 -24.77
N THR A 574 3.92 5.08 -24.93
CA THR A 574 5.17 5.84 -25.09
C THR A 574 5.07 6.88 -26.20
N THR A 575 4.43 6.54 -27.32
CA THR A 575 4.30 7.47 -28.46
C THR A 575 3.56 8.74 -28.07
N GLU A 576 2.46 8.62 -27.33
CA GLU A 576 1.72 9.78 -26.81
C GLU A 576 2.56 10.56 -25.80
N ALA A 577 3.25 9.88 -24.88
CA ALA A 577 4.16 10.52 -23.91
C ALA A 577 5.23 11.38 -24.61
N ILE A 578 5.90 10.84 -25.63
CA ILE A 578 6.91 11.58 -26.40
C ILE A 578 6.29 12.75 -27.17
N ASN A 579 5.13 12.54 -27.81
CA ASN A 579 4.42 13.61 -28.50
C ASN A 579 3.98 14.73 -27.54
N MET A 580 3.61 14.38 -26.30
CA MET A 580 3.28 15.38 -25.29
C MET A 580 4.48 16.28 -24.97
N VAL A 581 5.69 15.70 -24.87
CA VAL A 581 6.91 16.48 -24.69
C VAL A 581 7.21 17.35 -25.92
N ALA A 582 7.13 16.78 -27.12
CA ALA A 582 7.37 17.51 -28.36
C ALA A 582 6.42 18.71 -28.54
N GLN A 583 5.16 18.58 -28.15
CA GLN A 583 4.15 19.64 -28.30
C GLN A 583 4.14 20.62 -27.12
N GLY A 584 4.43 20.15 -25.91
CA GLY A 584 4.35 20.94 -24.69
C GLY A 584 5.64 21.70 -24.34
N LEU A 585 6.79 21.31 -24.89
CA LEU A 585 8.04 22.06 -24.71
C LEU A 585 8.00 23.35 -25.56
N SER A 586 8.47 24.46 -24.98
CA SER A 586 8.57 25.72 -25.70
C SER A 586 9.77 25.73 -26.64
N TRP A 587 9.50 25.77 -27.95
CA TRP A 587 10.51 25.80 -29.02
C TRP A 587 10.70 27.20 -29.61
N ARG A 588 11.92 27.49 -30.06
CA ARG A 588 12.27 28.69 -30.83
C ARG A 588 12.91 28.27 -32.16
N PRO A 589 12.72 29.06 -33.24
CA PRO A 589 13.48 28.87 -34.47
C PRO A 589 15.00 28.86 -34.18
N GLY A 590 15.70 27.84 -34.68
CA GLY A 590 17.11 27.60 -34.43
C GLY A 590 17.42 26.69 -33.24
N ASP A 591 16.42 26.31 -32.43
CA ASP A 591 16.61 25.23 -31.45
C ASP A 591 16.89 23.90 -32.16
N ARG A 592 17.71 23.05 -31.54
CA ARG A 592 18.07 21.73 -32.07
C ARG A 592 17.60 20.61 -31.15
N VAL A 593 17.17 19.51 -31.74
CA VAL A 593 16.94 18.21 -31.08
C VAL A 593 17.99 17.22 -31.54
N VAL A 594 18.73 16.65 -30.61
CA VAL A 594 19.66 15.56 -30.91
C VAL A 594 18.98 14.23 -30.61
N THR A 595 19.03 13.30 -31.55
CA THR A 595 18.51 11.94 -31.39
C THR A 595 19.43 10.94 -32.09
N THR A 596 19.07 9.66 -32.14
CA THR A 596 19.98 8.60 -32.58
C THR A 596 19.44 7.80 -33.76
N ILE A 597 20.33 7.10 -34.47
CA ILE A 597 19.91 6.14 -35.51
C ILE A 597 19.15 4.94 -34.91
N LEU A 598 19.28 4.67 -33.60
CA LEU A 598 18.64 3.56 -32.89
C LEU A 598 17.16 3.77 -32.59
N GLU A 599 16.63 4.98 -32.84
CA GLU A 599 15.30 5.33 -32.39
C GLU A 599 14.20 4.54 -33.08
N HIS A 600 13.25 4.08 -32.28
CA HIS A 600 11.92 3.72 -32.76
C HIS A 600 11.25 4.95 -33.38
N HIS A 601 10.40 4.77 -34.39
CA HIS A 601 9.70 5.86 -35.08
C HIS A 601 8.97 6.83 -34.12
N SER A 602 8.46 6.32 -33.00
CA SER A 602 7.83 7.11 -31.93
C SER A 602 8.76 8.14 -31.29
N ASN A 603 10.07 7.89 -31.22
CA ASN A 603 11.08 8.80 -30.71
C ASN A 603 11.89 9.49 -31.82
N LEU A 604 11.36 9.52 -33.06
CA LEU A 604 12.00 10.21 -34.20
C LEU A 604 11.03 11.17 -34.90
N LEU A 605 9.84 10.69 -35.26
CA LEU A 605 8.88 11.44 -36.06
C LEU A 605 8.36 12.71 -35.36
N PRO A 606 8.10 12.74 -34.03
CA PRO A 606 7.67 13.96 -33.36
C PRO A 606 8.67 15.10 -33.49
N TRP A 607 9.96 14.79 -33.40
CA TRP A 607 11.06 15.75 -33.54
C TRP A 607 11.18 16.26 -34.97
N ARG A 608 11.12 15.36 -35.96
CA ARG A 608 11.11 15.76 -37.38
C ARG A 608 9.93 16.67 -37.73
N ALA A 609 8.78 16.45 -37.10
CA ALA A 609 7.60 17.30 -37.31
C ALA A 609 7.78 18.74 -36.81
N LEU A 610 8.76 19.01 -35.93
CA LEU A 610 9.10 20.34 -35.44
C LEU A 610 9.90 21.18 -36.44
N ALA A 611 10.38 20.60 -37.54
CA ALA A 611 11.04 21.35 -38.62
C ALA A 611 10.16 22.49 -39.15
N LYS A 612 8.82 22.31 -39.16
CA LYS A 612 7.87 23.36 -39.54
C LYS A 612 7.85 24.58 -38.59
N HIS A 613 8.40 24.44 -37.39
CA HIS A 613 8.59 25.49 -36.39
C HIS A 613 10.03 26.03 -36.37
N GLY A 614 10.88 25.63 -37.32
CA GLY A 614 12.28 26.05 -37.39
C GLY A 614 13.20 25.32 -36.40
N VAL A 615 12.80 24.15 -35.90
CA VAL A 615 13.64 23.28 -35.07
C VAL A 615 14.41 22.31 -35.96
N GLU A 616 15.72 22.22 -35.75
CA GLU A 616 16.59 21.31 -36.50
C GLU A 616 16.79 19.99 -35.75
N ILE A 617 17.12 18.91 -36.48
CA ILE A 617 17.33 17.59 -35.91
C ILE A 617 18.72 17.07 -36.29
N ASP A 618 19.45 16.59 -35.29
CA ASP A 618 20.74 15.93 -35.46
C ASP A 618 20.59 14.44 -35.13
N LEU A 619 21.19 13.59 -35.97
CA LEU A 619 21.12 12.15 -35.82
C LEU A 619 22.51 11.60 -35.51
N ILE A 620 22.68 11.11 -34.28
CA ILE A 620 23.92 10.46 -33.83
C ILE A 620 23.93 9.00 -34.30
N GLY A 621 25.04 8.60 -34.91
CA GLY A 621 25.26 7.25 -35.39
C GLY A 621 25.68 6.27 -34.30
N ILE A 622 25.97 5.06 -34.72
CA ILE A 622 26.55 3.99 -33.89
C ILE A 622 27.87 3.53 -34.47
N ASP A 623 28.71 2.91 -33.64
CA ASP A 623 29.95 2.29 -34.06
C ASP A 623 29.73 0.85 -34.60
N ALA A 624 30.85 0.17 -34.94
CA ALA A 624 30.84 -1.19 -35.47
C ALA A 624 30.36 -2.26 -34.46
N ASP A 625 30.31 -1.95 -33.17
CA ASP A 625 29.78 -2.81 -32.12
C ASP A 625 28.37 -2.37 -31.68
N TYR A 626 27.74 -1.49 -32.49
CA TYR A 626 26.41 -0.92 -32.30
C TYR A 626 26.26 0.01 -31.09
N ALA A 627 27.37 0.44 -30.47
CA ALA A 627 27.34 1.40 -29.39
C ALA A 627 27.14 2.82 -29.92
N LEU A 628 26.47 3.67 -29.14
CA LEU A 628 26.23 5.07 -29.50
C LEU A 628 27.55 5.86 -29.55
N ASP A 629 27.75 6.66 -30.60
CA ASP A 629 28.94 7.53 -30.72
C ASP A 629 28.83 8.75 -29.79
N LEU A 630 29.36 8.61 -28.58
CA LEU A 630 29.37 9.67 -27.57
C LEU A 630 30.25 10.87 -27.95
N ASN A 631 31.29 10.67 -28.77
CA ASN A 631 32.14 11.77 -29.21
C ASN A 631 31.38 12.66 -30.20
N ALA A 632 30.66 12.05 -31.14
CA ALA A 632 29.78 12.79 -32.05
C ALA A 632 28.68 13.54 -31.28
N LEU A 633 28.11 12.93 -30.23
CA LEU A 633 27.15 13.61 -29.36
C LEU A 633 27.76 14.83 -28.67
N GLU A 634 28.95 14.70 -28.08
CA GLU A 634 29.64 15.80 -27.40
C GLU A 634 30.03 16.93 -28.36
N GLU A 635 30.48 16.60 -29.58
CA GLU A 635 30.78 17.58 -30.63
C GLU A 635 29.53 18.38 -31.03
N VAL A 636 28.40 17.69 -31.20
CA VAL A 636 27.11 18.32 -31.52
C VAL A 636 26.63 19.24 -30.40
N LEU A 637 26.73 18.79 -29.14
CA LEU A 637 26.37 19.58 -27.96
C LEU A 637 27.28 20.82 -27.79
N SER A 638 28.58 20.68 -28.06
CA SER A 638 29.56 21.77 -28.03
C SER A 638 29.26 22.87 -29.05
N GLY A 639 28.57 22.54 -30.15
CA GLY A 639 28.12 23.50 -31.15
C GLY A 639 27.04 24.48 -30.68
N GLY A 640 26.42 24.24 -29.52
CA GLY A 640 25.36 25.08 -28.94
C GLY A 640 23.96 24.89 -29.57
N SER A 641 22.98 25.55 -28.97
CA SER A 641 21.55 25.56 -29.39
C SER A 641 20.79 24.23 -29.26
N VAL A 642 21.40 23.19 -28.70
CA VAL A 642 20.69 21.93 -28.39
C VAL A 642 19.76 22.15 -27.21
N ARG A 643 18.46 22.02 -27.46
CA ARG A 643 17.41 22.20 -26.45
C ARG A 643 17.07 20.88 -25.76
N LEU A 644 17.09 19.78 -26.51
CA LEU A 644 16.69 18.45 -26.06
C LEU A 644 17.58 17.38 -26.72
N VAL A 645 18.03 16.42 -25.91
CA VAL A 645 18.57 15.15 -26.35
C VAL A 645 17.50 14.08 -26.08
N ALA A 646 17.09 13.36 -27.12
CA ALA A 646 16.06 12.32 -27.03
C ALA A 646 16.65 10.98 -27.48
N VAL A 647 16.76 10.03 -26.55
CA VAL A 647 17.45 8.75 -26.76
C VAL A 647 16.61 7.58 -26.29
N THR A 648 16.67 6.46 -27.00
CA THR A 648 16.22 5.18 -26.47
C THR A 648 17.17 4.68 -25.38
N HIS A 649 16.64 4.13 -24.28
CA HIS A 649 17.48 3.47 -23.27
C HIS A 649 17.95 2.10 -23.77
N ALA A 650 17.12 1.39 -24.54
CA ALA A 650 17.45 0.11 -25.13
C ALA A 650 16.81 -0.05 -26.52
N SER A 651 17.61 -0.42 -27.52
CA SER A 651 17.14 -0.60 -28.90
C SER A 651 16.13 -1.73 -29.00
N ASN A 652 15.00 -1.48 -29.68
CA ASN A 652 13.99 -2.52 -29.95
C ASN A 652 14.36 -3.47 -31.10
N VAL A 653 15.53 -3.27 -31.71
CA VAL A 653 16.05 -4.09 -32.83
C VAL A 653 17.31 -4.81 -32.39
N LEU A 654 18.33 -4.05 -31.97
CA LEU A 654 19.66 -4.58 -31.67
C LEU A 654 19.81 -5.06 -30.22
N GLY A 655 18.84 -4.74 -29.36
CA GLY A 655 18.88 -5.02 -27.92
C GLY A 655 19.94 -4.22 -27.15
N VAL A 656 20.78 -3.43 -27.80
CA VAL A 656 21.84 -2.65 -27.12
C VAL A 656 21.28 -1.55 -26.25
N THR A 657 21.86 -1.37 -25.06
CA THR A 657 21.53 -0.27 -24.15
C THR A 657 22.40 0.96 -24.44
N THR A 658 21.82 2.16 -24.30
CA THR A 658 22.58 3.40 -24.41
C THR A 658 23.14 3.82 -23.04
N PRO A 659 24.32 4.44 -22.98
CA PRO A 659 24.95 4.89 -21.73
C PRO A 659 24.28 6.18 -21.23
N VAL A 660 23.04 6.05 -20.74
CA VAL A 660 22.20 7.19 -20.32
C VAL A 660 22.86 8.06 -19.24
N PRO A 661 23.52 7.53 -18.19
CA PRO A 661 24.20 8.36 -17.20
C PRO A 661 25.29 9.27 -17.81
N GLU A 662 26.06 8.75 -18.77
CA GLU A 662 27.06 9.53 -19.49
C GLU A 662 26.42 10.60 -20.39
N ILE A 663 25.33 10.25 -21.07
CA ILE A 663 24.54 11.19 -21.88
C ILE A 663 23.96 12.30 -21.00
N ALA A 664 23.42 11.96 -19.83
CA ALA A 664 22.87 12.93 -18.87
C ALA A 664 23.94 13.91 -18.40
N ARG A 665 25.15 13.42 -18.07
CA ARG A 665 26.29 14.29 -17.74
C ARG A 665 26.60 15.29 -18.86
N LEU A 666 26.70 14.82 -20.11
CA LEU A 666 26.95 15.69 -21.26
C LEU A 666 25.83 16.73 -21.47
N CYS A 667 24.57 16.32 -21.29
CA CYS A 667 23.41 17.21 -21.37
C CYS A 667 23.48 18.31 -20.30
N ARG A 668 23.79 17.95 -19.05
CA ARG A 668 23.93 18.90 -17.93
C ARG A 668 25.04 19.91 -18.16
N GLU A 669 26.19 19.47 -18.67
CA GLU A 669 27.34 20.33 -18.99
C GLU A 669 27.00 21.39 -20.05
N HIS A 670 26.11 21.06 -20.98
CA HIS A 670 25.72 21.94 -22.09
C HIS A 670 24.33 22.58 -21.92
N GLY A 671 23.64 22.34 -20.80
CA GLY A 671 22.32 22.91 -20.50
C GLY A 671 21.17 22.37 -21.35
N ALA A 672 21.31 21.17 -21.93
CA ALA A 672 20.26 20.49 -22.68
C ALA A 672 19.38 19.63 -21.76
N LEU A 673 18.09 19.49 -22.11
CA LEU A 673 17.19 18.54 -21.45
C LEU A 673 17.40 17.12 -22.00
N LEU A 674 17.10 16.10 -21.19
CA LEU A 674 17.20 14.69 -21.59
C LEU A 674 15.85 13.97 -21.52
N LEU A 675 15.41 13.41 -22.65
CA LEU A 675 14.30 12.47 -22.74
C LEU A 675 14.82 11.05 -23.01
N VAL A 676 14.35 10.11 -22.19
CA VAL A 676 14.69 8.70 -22.29
C VAL A 676 13.45 7.88 -22.66
N ASP A 677 13.49 7.21 -23.82
CA ASP A 677 12.51 6.18 -24.20
C ASP A 677 12.91 4.84 -23.57
N ALA A 678 12.21 4.47 -22.50
CA ALA A 678 12.42 3.25 -21.73
C ALA A 678 11.46 2.12 -22.12
N ALA A 679 10.78 2.21 -23.27
CA ALA A 679 9.78 1.22 -23.68
C ALA A 679 10.31 -0.21 -23.77
N GLN A 680 11.62 -0.38 -24.00
CA GLN A 680 12.28 -1.69 -24.05
C GLN A 680 13.18 -1.96 -22.85
N SER A 681 13.74 -0.97 -22.17
CA SER A 681 14.57 -1.27 -20.99
C SER A 681 13.72 -1.70 -19.79
N LEU A 682 12.57 -1.05 -19.58
CA LEU A 682 11.76 -1.24 -18.39
C LEU A 682 11.21 -2.67 -18.18
N PRO A 683 10.86 -3.44 -19.25
CA PRO A 683 10.50 -4.85 -19.11
C PRO A 683 11.65 -5.78 -18.69
N HIS A 684 12.90 -5.41 -18.98
CA HIS A 684 14.04 -6.34 -18.98
C HIS A 684 15.09 -6.06 -17.89
N MET A 685 15.10 -4.86 -17.30
CA MET A 685 16.10 -4.46 -16.32
C MET A 685 15.57 -3.43 -15.31
N PRO A 686 16.20 -3.30 -14.13
CA PRO A 686 15.89 -2.21 -13.21
C PRO A 686 16.11 -0.85 -13.89
N VAL A 687 15.16 0.07 -13.70
CA VAL A 687 15.25 1.44 -14.21
C VAL A 687 14.91 2.39 -13.07
N ASP A 688 15.83 3.30 -12.75
CA ASP A 688 15.65 4.32 -11.73
C ASP A 688 15.98 5.70 -12.31
N VAL A 689 15.00 6.60 -12.36
CA VAL A 689 15.15 7.94 -12.95
C VAL A 689 16.19 8.81 -12.23
N SER A 690 16.42 8.56 -10.95
CA SER A 690 17.47 9.24 -10.17
C SER A 690 18.86 8.80 -10.64
N SER A 691 19.02 7.51 -10.96
CA SER A 691 20.28 6.96 -11.50
C SER A 691 20.53 7.39 -12.95
N LEU A 692 19.47 7.50 -13.75
CA LEU A 692 19.54 7.93 -15.15
C LEU A 692 19.76 9.44 -15.29
N ASP A 693 19.42 10.21 -14.26
CA ASP A 693 19.43 11.68 -14.24
C ASP A 693 18.73 12.33 -15.45
N CYS A 694 17.68 11.69 -15.99
CA CYS A 694 16.89 12.23 -17.11
C CYS A 694 15.85 13.27 -16.67
N ASP A 695 15.38 14.11 -17.59
CA ASP A 695 14.30 15.07 -17.32
C ASP A 695 12.92 14.50 -17.67
N PHE A 696 12.89 13.59 -18.65
CA PHE A 696 11.71 12.84 -19.05
C PHE A 696 12.02 11.35 -19.20
N LEU A 697 11.11 10.49 -18.72
CA LEU A 697 11.13 9.04 -18.96
C LEU A 697 9.79 8.60 -19.55
N CYS A 698 9.81 7.91 -20.69
CA CYS A 698 8.61 7.48 -21.40
C CYS A 698 8.57 5.95 -21.54
N PHE A 699 7.42 5.32 -21.27
CA PHE A 699 7.25 3.88 -21.55
C PHE A 699 5.78 3.48 -21.77
N SER A 700 5.57 2.24 -22.22
CA SER A 700 4.24 1.68 -22.53
C SER A 700 3.91 0.53 -21.58
N GLY A 701 2.67 0.48 -21.10
CA GLY A 701 2.20 -0.57 -20.20
C GLY A 701 2.13 -1.95 -20.84
N HIS A 702 1.72 -2.04 -22.12
CA HIS A 702 1.59 -3.31 -22.85
C HIS A 702 2.91 -4.06 -23.09
N LYS A 703 4.05 -3.48 -22.72
CA LYS A 703 5.36 -4.15 -22.76
C LYS A 703 5.83 -4.61 -21.38
N ILE A 704 5.17 -4.17 -20.32
CA ILE A 704 5.50 -4.50 -18.92
C ILE A 704 4.37 -5.30 -18.27
N PHE A 705 3.79 -6.24 -19.02
CA PHE A 705 2.64 -7.05 -18.60
C PHE A 705 1.33 -6.30 -18.32
N GLY A 706 1.31 -4.99 -18.57
CA GLY A 706 0.15 -4.13 -18.38
C GLY A 706 -0.82 -4.14 -19.57
N PRO A 707 -1.98 -3.48 -19.43
CA PRO A 707 -2.98 -3.43 -20.51
C PRO A 707 -2.53 -2.58 -21.71
N THR A 708 -3.10 -2.86 -22.88
CA THR A 708 -3.04 -1.94 -24.03
C THR A 708 -3.75 -0.62 -23.72
N GLY A 709 -3.36 0.44 -24.43
CA GLY A 709 -3.90 1.78 -24.17
C GLY A 709 -3.48 2.37 -22.82
N THR A 710 -2.35 1.92 -22.29
CA THR A 710 -1.70 2.49 -21.11
C THR A 710 -0.22 2.77 -21.42
N GLY A 711 0.27 3.90 -20.94
CA GLY A 711 1.63 4.39 -21.08
C GLY A 711 1.90 5.44 -20.02
N VAL A 712 3.15 5.86 -19.92
CA VAL A 712 3.60 6.76 -18.87
C VAL A 712 4.56 7.78 -19.45
N LEU A 713 4.35 9.03 -19.06
CA LEU A 713 5.32 10.11 -19.09
C LEU A 713 5.67 10.45 -17.64
N TRP A 714 6.90 10.18 -17.23
CA TRP A 714 7.45 10.76 -16.02
C TRP A 714 8.24 12.02 -16.39
N MET A 715 8.05 13.09 -15.64
CA MET A 715 8.82 14.32 -15.77
C MET A 715 9.37 14.74 -14.41
N ARG A 716 10.63 15.14 -14.37
CA ARG A 716 11.30 15.56 -13.13
C ARG A 716 10.56 16.71 -12.44
N GLU A 717 10.13 17.68 -13.23
CA GLU A 717 9.34 18.83 -12.83
C GLU A 717 8.28 19.13 -13.90
N ALA A 718 7.42 20.12 -13.68
CA ALA A 718 6.45 20.60 -14.66
C ALA A 718 7.12 21.35 -15.84
N LEU A 719 7.89 20.64 -16.65
CA LEU A 719 8.76 21.18 -17.70
C LEU A 719 8.05 21.53 -19.02
N ILE A 720 6.81 21.07 -19.18
CA ILE A 720 6.01 21.25 -20.40
C ILE A 720 4.65 21.88 -20.08
N GLU A 721 4.11 22.61 -21.05
CA GLU A 721 2.70 23.03 -21.06
C GLU A 721 1.80 21.85 -21.49
N PRO A 722 0.59 21.70 -20.92
CA PRO A 722 -0.31 20.61 -21.28
C PRO A 722 -0.78 20.78 -22.75
N PRO A 723 -0.45 19.81 -23.64
CA PRO A 723 -0.71 19.96 -25.07
C PRO A 723 -2.19 19.74 -25.44
N VAL A 724 -2.93 19.02 -24.59
CA VAL A 724 -4.37 18.77 -24.75
C VAL A 724 -5.10 19.47 -23.62
N LEU A 725 -6.04 20.36 -23.98
CA LEU A 725 -6.87 21.10 -23.02
C LEU A 725 -8.30 20.55 -23.00
N GLY A 726 -8.86 20.38 -21.81
CA GLY A 726 -10.22 19.86 -21.67
C GLY A 726 -10.70 19.72 -20.22
N GLY A 727 -11.84 19.05 -20.04
CA GLY A 727 -12.31 18.67 -18.71
C GLY A 727 -11.34 17.72 -17.99
N GLY A 728 -11.42 17.59 -16.68
CA GLY A 728 -10.50 16.75 -15.89
C GLY A 728 -9.19 17.44 -15.50
N MET A 729 -8.59 18.22 -16.40
CA MET A 729 -7.29 18.85 -16.18
C MET A 729 -7.30 20.22 -15.50
N VAL A 730 -8.49 20.78 -15.22
CA VAL A 730 -8.67 22.13 -14.70
C VAL A 730 -9.05 22.13 -13.22
N ALA A 731 -8.54 23.10 -12.46
CA ALA A 731 -8.96 23.49 -11.12
C ALA A 731 -10.20 24.42 -11.15
N SER A 732 -10.25 25.36 -12.08
CA SER A 732 -11.42 26.23 -12.31
C SER A 732 -11.46 26.74 -13.75
N VAL A 733 -12.64 27.11 -14.22
CA VAL A 733 -12.86 27.67 -15.57
C VAL A 733 -13.84 28.84 -15.46
N THR A 734 -13.53 29.94 -16.13
CA THR A 734 -14.41 31.10 -16.31
C THR A 734 -14.58 31.39 -17.81
N SER A 735 -15.38 32.40 -18.17
CA SER A 735 -15.49 32.85 -19.57
C SER A 735 -14.18 33.39 -20.13
N ASP A 736 -13.29 33.87 -19.25
CA ASP A 736 -12.10 34.65 -19.63
C ASP A 736 -10.81 33.85 -19.49
N GLY A 737 -10.86 32.63 -18.91
CA GLY A 737 -9.68 31.79 -18.72
C GLY A 737 -9.93 30.55 -17.87
N TYR A 738 -8.84 29.84 -17.56
CA TYR A 738 -8.87 28.64 -16.73
C TYR A 738 -7.62 28.53 -15.86
N VAL A 739 -7.74 27.78 -14.77
CA VAL A 739 -6.62 27.43 -13.89
C VAL A 739 -6.42 25.91 -14.02
N PRO A 740 -5.22 25.43 -14.40
CA PRO A 740 -4.92 24.00 -14.44
C PRO A 740 -4.98 23.36 -13.04
N ALA A 741 -5.28 22.06 -12.97
CA ALA A 741 -5.13 21.25 -11.77
C ALA A 741 -3.64 21.05 -11.41
N GLU A 742 -3.38 20.54 -10.21
CA GLU A 742 -2.03 20.22 -9.73
C GLU A 742 -1.64 18.77 -10.07
N GLY A 743 -0.33 18.48 -10.05
CA GLY A 743 0.22 17.14 -10.29
C GLY A 743 -0.13 16.58 -11.67
N TYR A 744 -0.33 15.27 -11.74
CA TYR A 744 -0.62 14.55 -12.99
C TYR A 744 -1.95 14.97 -13.63
N LEU A 745 -2.93 15.41 -12.81
CA LEU A 745 -4.24 15.84 -13.30
C LEU A 745 -4.11 16.96 -14.33
N ARG A 746 -3.11 17.84 -14.19
CA ARG A 746 -2.79 18.90 -15.14
C ARG A 746 -2.63 18.41 -16.58
N TYR A 747 -2.13 17.19 -16.75
CA TYR A 747 -1.69 16.64 -18.03
C TYR A 747 -2.65 15.57 -18.58
N GLU A 748 -3.64 15.14 -17.80
CA GLU A 748 -4.63 14.11 -18.17
C GLU A 748 -5.98 14.73 -18.50
N ALA A 749 -6.05 15.42 -19.64
CA ALA A 749 -7.30 15.99 -20.13
C ALA A 749 -8.28 14.89 -20.60
N GLY A 750 -9.55 15.06 -20.25
CA GLY A 750 -10.63 14.11 -20.56
C GLY A 750 -10.86 13.07 -19.48
N THR A 751 -11.68 12.07 -19.79
CA THR A 751 -11.82 10.88 -18.93
C THR A 751 -10.66 9.92 -19.27
N PRO A 752 -9.76 9.61 -18.33
CA PRO A 752 -8.62 8.75 -18.62
C PRO A 752 -9.04 7.28 -18.74
N ASN A 753 -8.11 6.43 -19.18
CA ASN A 753 -8.26 4.97 -19.12
C ASN A 753 -8.10 4.48 -17.66
N ILE A 754 -9.13 4.69 -16.84
CA ILE A 754 -9.07 4.47 -15.38
C ILE A 754 -8.77 3.01 -15.03
N GLY A 755 -9.52 2.08 -15.62
CA GLY A 755 -9.30 0.64 -15.42
C GLY A 755 -7.89 0.23 -15.88
N GLY A 756 -7.48 0.69 -17.06
CA GLY A 756 -6.14 0.46 -17.59
C GLY A 756 -5.03 0.97 -16.66
N GLY A 757 -5.14 2.20 -16.15
CA GLY A 757 -4.17 2.77 -15.21
C GLY A 757 -4.10 1.98 -13.90
N ILE A 758 -5.23 1.53 -13.35
CA ILE A 758 -5.25 0.70 -12.14
C ILE A 758 -4.55 -0.64 -12.38
N ALA A 759 -4.82 -1.29 -13.51
CA ALA A 759 -4.20 -2.56 -13.88
C ALA A 759 -2.72 -2.41 -14.25
N LEU A 760 -2.29 -1.28 -14.83
CA LEU A 760 -0.88 -0.93 -14.96
C LEU A 760 -0.20 -0.88 -13.59
N GLY A 761 -0.87 -0.32 -12.59
CA GLY A 761 -0.43 -0.36 -11.19
C GLY A 761 -0.31 -1.79 -10.63
N ALA A 762 -1.13 -2.74 -11.07
CA ALA A 762 -1.00 -4.15 -10.70
C ALA A 762 0.18 -4.83 -11.41
N ALA A 763 0.43 -4.47 -12.68
CA ALA A 763 1.54 -5.03 -13.46
C ALA A 763 2.91 -4.66 -12.87
N VAL A 764 3.08 -3.40 -12.43
CA VAL A 764 4.31 -2.99 -11.74
C VAL A 764 4.50 -3.67 -10.37
N ASP A 765 3.41 -3.93 -9.63
CA ASP A 765 3.49 -4.71 -8.38
C ASP A 765 3.92 -6.15 -8.66
N TYR A 766 3.40 -6.75 -9.73
CA TYR A 766 3.76 -8.11 -10.17
C TYR A 766 5.24 -8.22 -10.55
N LEU A 767 5.73 -7.30 -11.40
CA LEU A 767 7.15 -7.22 -11.77
C LEU A 767 8.05 -6.96 -10.54
N SER A 768 7.61 -6.08 -9.63
CA SER A 768 8.33 -5.82 -8.37
C SER A 768 8.40 -7.04 -7.46
N ALA A 769 7.36 -7.88 -7.46
CA ALA A 769 7.32 -9.11 -6.65
C ALA A 769 8.27 -10.19 -7.20
N ILE A 770 8.43 -10.28 -8.52
CA ILE A 770 9.44 -11.15 -9.15
C ILE A 770 10.85 -10.59 -8.88
N GLY A 771 11.01 -9.28 -9.00
CA GLY A 771 12.27 -8.55 -8.82
C GLY A 771 13.02 -8.38 -10.15
N MET A 772 13.18 -7.13 -10.59
CA MET A 772 13.77 -6.79 -11.90
C MET A 772 15.22 -7.26 -12.05
N ASP A 773 16.02 -7.29 -10.98
CA ASP A 773 17.38 -7.83 -11.03
C ASP A 773 17.42 -9.32 -11.39
N ARG A 774 16.40 -10.08 -10.98
CA ARG A 774 16.32 -11.52 -11.30
C ARG A 774 15.89 -11.74 -12.74
N ILE A 775 14.92 -10.97 -13.20
CA ILE A 775 14.48 -10.95 -14.61
C ILE A 775 15.68 -10.62 -15.49
N HIS A 776 16.43 -9.57 -15.15
CA HIS A 776 17.61 -9.15 -15.89
C HIS A 776 18.65 -10.27 -16.03
N ARG A 777 19.05 -10.91 -14.91
CA ARG A 777 20.03 -12.02 -14.93
C ARG A 777 19.54 -13.22 -15.72
N HIS A 778 18.26 -13.57 -15.59
CA HIS A 778 17.67 -14.69 -16.33
C HIS A 778 17.70 -14.44 -17.84
N GLU A 779 17.23 -13.27 -18.26
CA GLU A 779 17.23 -12.89 -19.67
C GLU A 779 18.65 -12.73 -20.22
N GLU A 780 19.60 -12.19 -19.47
CA GLU A 780 21.01 -12.06 -19.88
C GLU A 780 21.59 -13.43 -20.27
N ARG A 781 21.35 -14.45 -19.43
CA ARG A 781 21.79 -15.84 -19.66
C ARG A 781 21.15 -16.43 -20.92
N LEU A 782 19.83 -16.31 -21.06
CA LEU A 782 19.11 -16.85 -22.22
C LEU A 782 19.48 -16.14 -23.52
N THR A 783 19.68 -14.82 -23.46
CA THR A 783 20.12 -14.01 -24.60
C THR A 783 21.51 -14.40 -25.06
N ALA A 784 22.44 -14.65 -24.12
CA ALA A 784 23.77 -15.14 -24.46
C ALA A 784 23.70 -16.49 -25.20
N ARG A 785 22.90 -17.44 -24.69
CA ARG A 785 22.68 -18.75 -25.32
C ARG A 785 22.07 -18.62 -26.72
N LEU A 786 21.06 -17.76 -26.88
CA LEU A 786 20.42 -17.51 -28.17
C LEU A 786 21.40 -16.94 -29.20
N ILE A 787 22.19 -15.92 -28.81
CA ILE A 787 23.19 -15.31 -29.69
C ILE A 787 24.26 -16.32 -30.09
N GLU A 788 24.79 -17.11 -29.14
CA GLU A 788 25.79 -18.13 -29.39
C GLU A 788 25.26 -19.20 -30.36
N GLY A 789 24.07 -19.73 -30.08
CA GLY A 789 23.44 -20.76 -30.91
C GLY A 789 23.16 -20.30 -32.34
N LEU A 790 22.52 -19.14 -32.51
CA LEU A 790 22.23 -18.59 -33.83
C LEU A 790 23.50 -18.20 -34.61
N SER A 791 24.54 -17.73 -33.92
CA SER A 791 25.82 -17.37 -34.57
C SER A 791 26.62 -18.60 -35.01
N ALA A 792 26.38 -19.76 -34.40
CA ALA A 792 27.00 -21.03 -34.79
C ALA A 792 26.30 -21.69 -36.00
N THR A 793 25.08 -21.26 -36.33
CA THR A 793 24.32 -21.78 -37.47
C THR A 793 24.83 -21.22 -38.80
N GLU A 794 25.19 -22.12 -39.73
CA GLU A 794 25.71 -21.72 -41.04
C GLU A 794 24.65 -20.94 -41.85
N GLY A 795 25.06 -19.81 -42.43
CA GLY A 795 24.14 -18.97 -43.22
C GLY A 795 23.14 -18.17 -42.38
N VAL A 796 23.35 -18.02 -41.07
CA VAL A 796 22.61 -17.10 -40.19
C VAL A 796 23.52 -15.94 -39.78
N ARG A 797 22.99 -14.72 -39.82
CA ARG A 797 23.69 -13.50 -39.36
C ARG A 797 22.91 -12.83 -38.25
N VAL A 798 23.54 -12.69 -37.08
CA VAL A 798 22.95 -12.10 -35.86
C VAL A 798 23.37 -10.63 -35.72
N TYR A 799 22.41 -9.78 -35.38
CA TYR A 799 22.57 -8.34 -35.13
C TYR A 799 22.28 -8.06 -33.65
N ALA A 800 23.32 -8.17 -32.83
CA ALA A 800 23.24 -7.90 -31.39
C ALA A 800 24.58 -7.35 -30.87
N GLY A 801 24.53 -6.55 -29.80
CA GLY A 801 25.75 -6.05 -29.15
C GLY A 801 26.56 -7.18 -28.51
N LYS A 802 27.89 -7.12 -28.61
CA LYS A 802 28.79 -8.17 -28.09
C LYS A 802 28.86 -8.22 -26.56
N ARG A 803 28.69 -7.08 -25.89
CA ARG A 803 28.76 -6.92 -24.44
C ARG A 803 27.48 -7.43 -23.75
N PRO A 804 27.52 -8.47 -22.91
CA PRO A 804 26.34 -8.99 -22.20
C PRO A 804 25.67 -7.98 -21.26
N ASP A 805 26.48 -7.18 -20.57
CA ASP A 805 26.05 -6.15 -19.62
C ASP A 805 25.41 -4.91 -20.28
N ALA A 806 25.54 -4.78 -21.60
CA ALA A 806 25.05 -3.64 -22.37
C ALA A 806 23.96 -4.04 -23.39
N ARG A 807 23.16 -5.06 -23.07
CA ARG A 807 22.02 -5.49 -23.90
C ARG A 807 20.86 -6.06 -23.09
N ILE A 808 19.68 -6.02 -23.68
CA ILE A 808 18.44 -6.66 -23.21
C ILE A 808 18.14 -7.93 -24.01
N GLY A 809 17.08 -8.66 -23.62
CA GLY A 809 16.60 -9.87 -24.28
C GLY A 809 15.93 -9.66 -25.64
N VAL A 810 16.57 -8.94 -26.56
CA VAL A 810 16.12 -8.71 -27.93
C VAL A 810 17.24 -9.06 -28.91
N VAL A 811 16.98 -10.01 -29.81
CA VAL A 811 17.95 -10.51 -30.77
C VAL A 811 17.36 -10.47 -32.17
N SER A 812 17.95 -9.65 -33.04
CA SER A 812 17.63 -9.61 -34.47
C SER A 812 18.58 -10.50 -35.27
N PHE A 813 18.07 -11.17 -36.29
CA PHE A 813 18.87 -12.00 -37.18
C PHE A 813 18.25 -12.10 -38.58
N ILE A 814 19.05 -12.58 -39.53
CA ILE A 814 18.60 -12.96 -40.87
C ILE A 814 19.16 -14.33 -41.23
N ILE A 815 18.46 -15.03 -42.12
CA ILE A 815 18.89 -16.30 -42.70
C ILE A 815 19.19 -16.02 -44.17
N ASP A 816 20.42 -16.29 -44.62
CA ASP A 816 20.85 -15.99 -45.97
C ASP A 816 19.95 -16.68 -47.00
N GLY A 817 19.43 -15.92 -47.97
CA GLY A 817 18.55 -16.44 -49.01
C GLY A 817 17.09 -16.66 -48.60
N VAL A 818 16.71 -16.42 -47.34
CA VAL A 818 15.32 -16.51 -46.87
C VAL A 818 14.83 -15.11 -46.48
N HIS A 819 13.67 -14.71 -47.00
CA HIS A 819 13.11 -13.41 -46.67
C HIS A 819 12.67 -13.39 -45.18
N PRO A 820 12.90 -12.33 -44.38
CA PRO A 820 12.56 -12.33 -42.95
C PRO A 820 11.10 -12.67 -42.65
N GLN A 821 10.17 -12.22 -43.49
CA GLN A 821 8.75 -12.57 -43.39
C GLN A 821 8.48 -14.06 -43.59
N GLU A 822 9.19 -14.69 -44.52
CA GLU A 822 9.05 -16.12 -44.81
C GLU A 822 9.66 -16.95 -43.67
N ALA A 823 10.83 -16.57 -43.16
CA ALA A 823 11.43 -17.20 -42.00
C ALA A 823 10.52 -17.14 -40.76
N ALA A 824 9.89 -15.99 -40.48
CA ALA A 824 8.95 -15.86 -39.37
C ALA A 824 7.68 -16.71 -39.58
N GLN A 825 7.20 -16.83 -40.83
CA GLN A 825 6.05 -17.68 -41.15
C GLN A 825 6.38 -19.18 -40.98
N MET A 826 7.56 -19.62 -41.42
CA MET A 826 8.02 -21.01 -41.23
C MET A 826 8.15 -21.34 -39.74
N LEU A 827 8.71 -20.43 -38.94
CA LEU A 827 8.82 -20.62 -37.49
C LEU A 827 7.46 -20.76 -36.80
N ASP A 828 6.46 -19.98 -37.23
CA ASP A 828 5.09 -20.06 -36.69
C ASP A 828 4.38 -21.34 -37.14
N GLU A 829 4.39 -21.66 -38.44
CA GLU A 829 3.63 -22.77 -39.01
C GLU A 829 4.24 -24.17 -38.76
N GLU A 830 5.57 -24.26 -38.70
CA GLU A 830 6.28 -25.56 -38.64
C GLU A 830 6.80 -25.89 -37.24
N ALA A 831 7.04 -24.88 -36.39
CA ALA A 831 7.64 -25.04 -35.07
C ALA A 831 6.80 -24.44 -33.93
N ASP A 832 5.65 -23.81 -34.21
CA ASP A 832 4.81 -23.10 -33.23
C ASP A 832 5.58 -22.00 -32.46
N ILE A 833 6.57 -21.37 -33.11
CA ILE A 833 7.44 -20.32 -32.54
C ILE A 833 7.09 -18.95 -33.12
N MET A 834 6.52 -18.10 -32.25
CA MET A 834 6.03 -16.79 -32.64
C MET A 834 7.11 -15.72 -32.47
N VAL A 835 7.68 -15.29 -33.60
CA VAL A 835 8.65 -14.18 -33.70
C VAL A 835 8.11 -13.04 -34.56
N ARG A 836 8.84 -11.92 -34.62
CA ARG A 836 8.48 -10.77 -35.48
C ARG A 836 9.43 -10.64 -36.65
N SER A 837 8.91 -10.26 -37.81
CA SER A 837 9.69 -9.88 -38.99
C SER A 837 9.46 -8.41 -39.39
N GLY A 838 10.40 -7.86 -40.16
CA GLY A 838 10.28 -6.57 -40.83
C GLY A 838 11.20 -5.49 -40.25
N HIS A 839 10.80 -4.22 -40.38
CA HIS A 839 11.63 -3.07 -39.99
C HIS A 839 11.51 -2.67 -38.52
N HIS A 840 10.60 -3.29 -37.75
CA HIS A 840 10.39 -3.04 -36.33
C HIS A 840 10.21 -1.55 -35.97
N CYS A 841 9.61 -0.77 -36.87
CA CYS A 841 9.48 0.68 -36.73
C CYS A 841 10.82 1.40 -36.49
N CYS A 842 11.91 0.93 -37.10
CA CYS A 842 13.25 1.49 -37.01
C CYS A 842 13.94 1.50 -38.39
N GLN A 843 13.22 1.97 -39.41
CA GLN A 843 13.69 1.98 -40.81
C GLN A 843 15.04 2.68 -41.04
N PRO A 844 15.34 3.85 -40.44
CA PRO A 844 16.65 4.47 -40.61
C PRO A 844 17.82 3.56 -40.20
N LEU A 845 17.65 2.79 -39.12
CA LEU A 845 18.63 1.80 -38.70
C LEU A 845 18.76 0.66 -39.72
N MET A 846 17.64 0.18 -40.26
CA MET A 846 17.65 -0.85 -41.29
C MET A 846 18.40 -0.38 -42.55
N ASP A 847 18.16 0.85 -42.99
CA ASP A 847 18.88 1.46 -44.11
C ASP A 847 20.37 1.59 -43.81
N TYR A 848 20.73 2.05 -42.60
CA TYR A 848 22.12 2.17 -42.14
C TYR A 848 22.85 0.83 -42.12
N LEU A 849 22.17 -0.25 -41.68
CA LEU A 849 22.72 -1.61 -41.64
C LEU A 849 22.69 -2.32 -43.01
N GLY A 850 22.10 -1.72 -44.04
CA GLY A 850 21.95 -2.33 -45.36
C GLY A 850 20.95 -3.50 -45.39
N LEU A 851 19.86 -3.39 -44.62
CA LEU A 851 18.82 -4.42 -44.43
C LEU A 851 17.46 -3.95 -44.96
N PRO A 852 17.29 -3.78 -46.29
CA PRO A 852 16.07 -3.21 -46.88
C PRO A 852 14.81 -4.07 -46.66
N GLU A 853 14.96 -5.37 -46.40
CA GLU A 853 13.84 -6.27 -46.09
C GLU A 853 13.59 -6.43 -44.58
N GLY A 854 14.40 -5.76 -43.75
CA GLY A 854 14.35 -5.86 -42.30
C GLY A 854 15.01 -7.12 -41.75
N THR A 855 14.55 -7.56 -40.57
CA THR A 855 15.10 -8.72 -39.84
C THR A 855 14.01 -9.57 -39.23
N VAL A 856 14.34 -10.82 -38.87
CA VAL A 856 13.59 -11.57 -37.85
C VAL A 856 14.07 -11.07 -36.48
N ARG A 857 13.17 -11.00 -35.51
CA ARG A 857 13.46 -10.59 -34.14
C ARG A 857 12.79 -11.54 -33.16
N ALA A 858 13.62 -12.20 -32.36
CA ALA A 858 13.20 -12.92 -31.16
C ALA A 858 13.42 -12.03 -29.94
N SER A 859 12.43 -11.95 -29.08
CA SER A 859 12.41 -11.10 -27.89
C SER A 859 11.84 -11.85 -26.69
N LEU A 860 12.63 -11.91 -25.64
CA LEU A 860 12.42 -12.72 -24.45
C LEU A 860 11.57 -11.96 -23.44
N ALA A 861 11.11 -12.68 -22.41
CA ALA A 861 10.48 -12.11 -21.23
C ALA A 861 10.84 -12.94 -19.99
N ALA A 862 10.39 -12.49 -18.81
CA ALA A 862 10.56 -13.19 -17.54
C ALA A 862 10.08 -14.66 -17.56
N PHE A 863 9.12 -15.01 -18.41
CA PHE A 863 8.57 -16.37 -18.52
C PHE A 863 9.20 -17.22 -19.64
N THR A 864 10.16 -16.67 -20.40
CA THR A 864 10.86 -17.44 -21.43
C THR A 864 11.76 -18.49 -20.79
N THR A 865 11.77 -19.69 -21.33
CA THR A 865 12.52 -20.85 -20.82
C THR A 865 13.74 -21.16 -21.68
N GLU A 866 14.66 -21.97 -21.16
CA GLU A 866 15.84 -22.41 -21.91
C GLU A 866 15.47 -23.36 -23.05
N GLN A 867 14.44 -24.19 -22.83
CA GLN A 867 13.91 -25.12 -23.82
C GLN A 867 13.33 -24.38 -25.04
N GLU A 868 12.63 -23.27 -24.84
CA GLU A 868 12.11 -22.43 -25.92
C GLU A 868 13.25 -21.81 -26.77
N ILE A 869 14.35 -21.40 -26.12
CA ILE A 869 15.54 -20.91 -26.82
C ILE A 869 16.19 -22.02 -27.65
N ASP A 870 16.30 -23.23 -27.10
CA ASP A 870 16.86 -24.38 -27.80
C ASP A 870 16.03 -24.80 -29.02
N LEU A 871 14.70 -24.79 -28.88
CA LEU A 871 13.79 -25.08 -29.98
C LEU A 871 13.88 -24.02 -31.09
N LEU A 872 13.99 -22.74 -30.74
CA LEU A 872 14.22 -21.68 -31.73
C LEU A 872 15.54 -21.88 -32.48
N ILE A 873 16.64 -22.16 -31.79
CA ILE A 873 17.95 -22.40 -32.43
C ILE A 873 17.86 -23.59 -33.39
N ALA A 874 17.24 -24.69 -32.96
CA ALA A 874 17.08 -25.89 -33.78
C ALA A 874 16.20 -25.63 -35.03
N ALA A 875 15.07 -24.94 -34.86
CA ALA A 875 14.18 -24.60 -35.97
C ALA A 875 14.86 -23.67 -36.99
N VAL A 876 15.64 -22.68 -36.53
CA VAL A 876 16.41 -21.80 -37.42
C VAL A 876 17.51 -22.58 -38.15
N ASP A 877 18.18 -23.52 -37.49
CA ASP A 877 19.16 -24.42 -38.13
C ASP A 877 18.51 -25.30 -39.21
N GLU A 878 17.31 -25.83 -38.98
CA GLU A 878 16.56 -26.57 -39.98
C GLU A 878 16.18 -25.71 -41.20
N ILE A 879 15.62 -24.52 -40.97
CA ILE A 879 15.30 -23.56 -42.04
C ILE A 879 16.56 -23.17 -42.82
N SER A 880 17.70 -23.02 -42.15
CA SER A 880 18.98 -22.69 -42.81
C SER A 880 19.50 -23.82 -43.72
N ARG A 881 19.19 -25.08 -43.39
CA ARG A 881 19.63 -26.30 -44.10
C ARG A 881 18.67 -26.78 -45.17
N GLY A 882 17.38 -26.45 -45.08
CA GLY A 882 16.33 -26.79 -46.07
C GLY A 882 16.47 -26.10 -47.43
N ARG A 883 17.68 -25.65 -47.77
CA ARG A 883 18.07 -25.02 -49.04
C ARG A 883 18.37 -26.03 -50.13
#